data_AF-A0A6L4YIV3-F1
#
_entry.id   AF-A0A6L4YIV3-F1
#
_cell.length_a   1.000
_cell.length_b   1.000
_cell.length_c   1.000
_cell.angle_alpha   90.00
_cell.angle_beta   90.00
_cell.angle_gamma   90.00
#
_symmetry.space_group_name_H-M   'P 1'
#
loop_
_entity.id
_entity.type
_entity.pdbx_description
1 polymer ?
#
loop_
_entity_poly.entity_id
_entity_poly.type
_entity_poly.pdbx_seq_one_letter_code
_entity_poly.pdbx_strand_id
1 'polypeptide(L)'
;MLAAGTGSITFGGAVGDGTKLGAIAINSAIDVNAGGGISATSLTQSAGTGTTTLNGAVTTDGGAGVSLTGTNLAVNAGITTNGGGAVSINETGTVTTVAAGDISSGAAVTITGGGAISAAGDITGTVVSLTGVGLTNTGTIKGATSVTVDAGIGILKNIAGTSIVTNSVSTAPIVLKGDSMSLAGGEISGHAALVTLTSGTTNRQIRIGAAASGAELGLTQGDLNSVSTTGGLMIGDPGHTGDIVVGGTINPLVGASGGFTINNGYDLSGGPVTGRIRDSGAGLIDVADNVMLRSYGDIGDSTTPVHIGSNAISLITSSEAGNAFTYIGKIGALVLSGVNSPGGQVFYTATGPISQSGPIAAGSLHATVTGAGGITLQDNLNSVTNLYLSAPGALAYYQDAAYTIVEAKGGGMDFSSAGNLTLAPVTGSGPLNIDAGTGDILLSTTGGASAISVTGSGTVLAKNIKFTSANAVNFSGGSNAGVSNDLSVKTTGDIEVNAASMNVTGGTATAGLGQSLKSDVAIETGGILKITTTGDLTLGGGAASTSDSTAQAQANAFLSANKLDLKVGGNFYINGGTVSLGGGEANASAIVFVKSGKGFDVTGDFVLTGGAITGTGTKATALAVFDPELTLEIKTGGSVAVVGGTVPSASANLLASASIQNAGPIDFTIDGAGTFTHPDGAVAALLGPGISGGLIVAGGKGSGLYDALDNPLTANVYPITYRFTGGGAFTVITDLPSHSVGLVKSRTAIGVDESLMGYINFSINTETIAQSRRGATDQGNYKRKIAGQCS
;
A
#
# COMPACT_ATOMS: atom_id res chain seq x y z
N MET A 1 -12.71 -50.41 -49.20
CA MET A 1 -12.31 -50.78 -47.83
C MET A 1 -11.34 -51.93 -47.91
N LEU A 2 -10.23 -51.86 -47.16
CA LEU A 2 -9.13 -52.83 -47.14
C LEU A 2 -8.90 -53.29 -45.69
N ALA A 3 -8.69 -54.58 -45.47
CA ALA A 3 -8.33 -55.13 -44.16
C ALA A 3 -7.39 -56.31 -44.38
N ALA A 4 -6.14 -56.19 -43.92
CA ALA A 4 -5.15 -57.25 -44.01
C ALA A 4 -4.99 -58.02 -42.68
N GLY A 5 -5.63 -57.58 -41.60
CA GLY A 5 -5.51 -58.21 -40.28
C GLY A 5 -4.06 -58.16 -39.79
N THR A 6 -3.43 -59.33 -39.67
CA THR A 6 -2.00 -59.49 -39.33
C THR A 6 -1.08 -59.50 -40.56
N GLY A 7 -1.57 -59.15 -41.74
CA GLY A 7 -0.79 -59.01 -42.97
C GLY A 7 -0.50 -57.56 -43.33
N SER A 8 0.34 -57.34 -44.34
CA SER A 8 0.69 -56.00 -44.85
C SER A 8 -0.05 -55.69 -46.16
N ILE A 9 -0.30 -54.40 -46.41
CA ILE A 9 -0.87 -53.88 -47.66
C ILE A 9 0.25 -53.23 -48.47
N THR A 10 0.34 -53.52 -49.76
CA THR A 10 1.29 -52.86 -50.66
C THR A 10 0.56 -52.33 -51.89
N PHE A 11 0.72 -51.04 -52.16
CA PHE A 11 0.35 -50.41 -53.43
C PHE A 11 1.60 -50.27 -54.28
N GLY A 12 1.83 -51.22 -55.19
CA GLY A 12 3.08 -51.29 -55.98
C GLY A 12 3.23 -50.19 -57.04
N GLY A 13 2.14 -49.52 -57.42
CA GLY A 13 2.11 -48.39 -58.36
C GLY A 13 1.19 -47.28 -57.85
N ALA A 14 0.97 -46.26 -58.69
CA ALA A 14 0.06 -45.17 -58.34
C ALA A 14 -1.40 -45.64 -58.20
N VAL A 15 -2.09 -45.16 -57.16
CA VAL A 15 -3.47 -45.50 -56.81
C VAL A 15 -4.36 -44.30 -57.15
N GLY A 16 -5.33 -44.49 -58.04
CA GLY A 16 -6.16 -43.38 -58.54
C GLY A 16 -5.48 -42.50 -59.58
N ASP A 17 -4.47 -43.04 -60.28
CA ASP A 17 -3.84 -42.38 -61.41
C ASP A 17 -4.83 -42.21 -62.59
N GLY A 18 -4.85 -41.04 -63.22
CA GLY A 18 -5.82 -40.65 -64.24
C GLY A 18 -7.23 -40.31 -63.72
N THR A 19 -7.88 -41.22 -62.98
CA THR A 19 -9.19 -40.98 -62.34
C THR A 19 -9.09 -41.17 -60.83
N LYS A 20 -9.35 -40.08 -60.10
CA LYS A 20 -9.35 -40.05 -58.64
C LYS A 20 -10.31 -41.09 -58.06
N LEU A 21 -9.86 -41.85 -57.07
CA LEU A 21 -10.71 -42.81 -56.37
C LEU A 21 -11.65 -42.10 -55.39
N GLY A 22 -12.71 -42.79 -54.97
CA GLY A 22 -13.51 -42.38 -53.81
C GLY A 22 -12.73 -42.50 -52.49
N ALA A 23 -13.43 -42.63 -51.37
CA ALA A 23 -12.79 -42.83 -50.07
C ALA A 23 -12.00 -44.16 -50.02
N ILE A 24 -10.72 -44.06 -49.66
CA ILE A 24 -9.87 -45.22 -49.35
C ILE A 24 -9.89 -45.42 -47.84
N ALA A 25 -10.45 -46.53 -47.39
CA ALA A 25 -10.48 -46.93 -45.98
C ALA A 25 -9.65 -48.21 -45.78
N ILE A 26 -8.65 -48.14 -44.91
CA ILE A 26 -7.80 -49.25 -44.44
C ILE A 26 -8.18 -49.51 -42.98
N ASN A 27 -8.89 -50.60 -42.71
CA ASN A 27 -9.33 -50.94 -41.35
C ASN A 27 -8.20 -51.50 -40.50
N SER A 28 -7.30 -52.29 -41.09
CA SER A 28 -6.16 -52.89 -40.40
C SER A 28 -5.08 -53.36 -41.36
N ALA A 29 -3.82 -53.23 -40.94
CA ALA A 29 -2.65 -53.86 -41.53
C ALA A 29 -1.50 -53.91 -40.50
N ILE A 30 -0.47 -54.73 -40.74
CA ILE A 30 0.83 -54.54 -40.08
C ILE A 30 1.50 -53.33 -40.73
N ASP A 31 2.00 -53.50 -41.96
CA ASP A 31 2.59 -52.42 -42.73
C ASP A 31 1.68 -52.00 -43.87
N VAL A 32 1.71 -50.72 -44.21
CA VAL A 32 1.11 -50.19 -45.44
C VAL A 32 2.22 -49.53 -46.24
N ASN A 33 2.56 -50.07 -47.41
CA ASN A 33 3.58 -49.52 -48.28
C ASN A 33 2.93 -48.96 -49.56
N ALA A 34 2.85 -47.63 -49.67
CA ALA A 34 2.41 -46.95 -50.89
C ALA A 34 3.64 -46.58 -51.74
N GLY A 35 4.00 -47.45 -52.68
CA GLY A 35 5.16 -47.29 -53.55
C GLY A 35 4.98 -46.19 -54.61
N GLY A 36 3.75 -45.95 -55.06
CA GLY A 36 3.38 -44.83 -55.94
C GLY A 36 2.45 -43.82 -55.25
N GLY A 37 2.07 -42.76 -55.96
CA GLY A 37 1.17 -41.72 -55.43
C GLY A 37 -0.26 -42.22 -55.19
N ILE A 38 -0.98 -41.59 -54.27
CA ILE A 38 -2.40 -41.86 -53.98
C ILE A 38 -3.22 -40.62 -54.34
N SER A 39 -4.20 -40.76 -55.22
CA SER A 39 -5.20 -39.72 -55.54
C SER A 39 -6.61 -40.23 -55.22
N ALA A 40 -7.23 -39.68 -54.18
CA ALA A 40 -8.52 -40.16 -53.66
C ALA A 40 -9.42 -39.02 -53.14
N THR A 41 -10.68 -39.28 -52.83
CA THR A 41 -11.52 -38.33 -52.09
C THR A 41 -11.04 -38.19 -50.64
N SER A 42 -10.64 -39.29 -50.01
CA SER A 42 -10.03 -39.32 -48.68
C SER A 42 -9.17 -40.57 -48.48
N LEU A 43 -8.25 -40.50 -47.53
CA LEU A 43 -7.45 -41.65 -47.08
C LEU A 43 -7.63 -41.81 -45.56
N THR A 44 -8.20 -42.93 -45.15
CA THR A 44 -8.39 -43.26 -43.73
C THR A 44 -7.75 -44.60 -43.41
N GLN A 45 -6.83 -44.62 -42.46
CA GLN A 45 -6.32 -45.84 -41.84
C GLN A 45 -6.72 -45.87 -40.37
N SER A 46 -7.53 -46.85 -39.97
CA SER A 46 -8.09 -46.93 -38.63
C SER A 46 -7.19 -47.65 -37.63
N ALA A 47 -6.31 -48.54 -38.10
CA ALA A 47 -5.34 -49.22 -37.25
C ALA A 47 -4.15 -49.74 -38.08
N GLY A 48 -2.95 -49.69 -37.49
CA GLY A 48 -1.72 -50.27 -38.02
C GLY A 48 -0.77 -50.68 -36.89
N THR A 49 -0.21 -51.88 -36.93
CA THR A 49 0.72 -52.35 -35.88
C THR A 49 2.21 -52.24 -36.27
N GLY A 50 2.49 -51.99 -37.55
CA GLY A 50 3.82 -51.79 -38.11
C GLY A 50 3.98 -50.37 -38.63
N THR A 51 4.62 -50.23 -39.80
CA THR A 51 4.92 -48.92 -40.40
C THR A 51 4.03 -48.65 -41.61
N THR A 52 3.41 -47.47 -41.62
CA THR A 52 2.81 -46.90 -42.82
C THR A 52 3.87 -46.08 -43.54
N THR A 53 4.22 -46.44 -44.76
CA THR A 53 5.23 -45.78 -45.59
C THR A 53 4.59 -45.21 -46.85
N LEU A 54 4.64 -43.89 -46.99
CA LEU A 54 4.14 -43.14 -48.14
C LEU A 54 5.32 -42.71 -49.01
N ASN A 55 5.67 -43.52 -50.01
CA ASN A 55 6.79 -43.22 -50.93
C ASN A 55 6.37 -42.34 -52.12
N GLY A 56 5.09 -42.31 -52.45
CA GLY A 56 4.52 -41.39 -53.44
C GLY A 56 3.58 -40.37 -52.80
N ALA A 57 3.36 -39.25 -53.50
CA ALA A 57 2.54 -38.15 -53.00
C ALA A 57 1.08 -38.59 -52.77
N VAL A 58 0.48 -38.16 -51.67
CA VAL A 58 -0.93 -38.39 -51.34
C VAL A 58 -1.72 -37.10 -51.59
N THR A 59 -2.70 -37.13 -52.48
CA THR A 59 -3.60 -36.00 -52.77
C THR A 59 -5.05 -36.39 -52.50
N THR A 60 -5.73 -35.61 -51.65
CA THR A 60 -7.18 -35.75 -51.40
C THR A 60 -7.93 -34.47 -51.71
N ASP A 61 -9.25 -34.54 -51.92
CA ASP A 61 -10.11 -33.36 -52.15
C ASP A 61 -11.46 -33.35 -51.43
N GLY A 62 -11.80 -34.42 -50.70
CA GLY A 62 -13.00 -34.48 -49.89
C GLY A 62 -12.76 -33.94 -48.49
N GLY A 63 -13.83 -33.46 -47.84
CA GLY A 63 -13.78 -32.91 -46.48
C GLY A 63 -13.33 -33.88 -45.38
N ALA A 64 -13.23 -35.18 -45.66
CA ALA A 64 -12.65 -36.15 -44.73
C ALA A 64 -11.11 -36.15 -44.73
N GLY A 65 -10.47 -35.59 -45.77
CA GLY A 65 -9.02 -35.41 -45.84
C GLY A 65 -8.21 -36.70 -45.67
N VAL A 66 -7.19 -36.64 -44.83
CA VAL A 66 -6.30 -37.76 -44.49
C VAL A 66 -6.33 -38.03 -42.99
N SER A 67 -6.63 -39.27 -42.60
CA SER A 67 -6.61 -39.71 -41.21
C SER A 67 -5.84 -41.02 -41.09
N LEU A 68 -4.73 -41.03 -40.37
CA LEU A 68 -3.86 -42.19 -40.19
C LEU A 68 -3.74 -42.50 -38.71
N THR A 69 -4.08 -43.74 -38.33
CA THR A 69 -3.88 -44.26 -36.97
C THR A 69 -3.10 -45.56 -37.03
N GLY A 70 -2.02 -45.63 -36.25
CA GLY A 70 -1.10 -46.76 -36.30
C GLY A 70 0.00 -46.75 -35.23
N THR A 71 1.13 -47.38 -35.57
CA THR A 71 2.34 -47.43 -34.73
C THR A 71 3.41 -46.49 -35.25
N ASN A 72 3.85 -46.61 -36.50
CA ASN A 72 4.85 -45.72 -37.09
C ASN A 72 4.38 -45.18 -38.45
N LEU A 73 4.79 -43.95 -38.75
CA LEU A 73 4.56 -43.31 -40.04
C LEU A 73 5.86 -42.76 -40.64
N ALA A 74 6.11 -43.10 -41.90
CA ALA A 74 7.15 -42.53 -42.74
C ALA A 74 6.54 -41.84 -43.97
N VAL A 75 6.64 -40.52 -44.04
CA VAL A 75 6.20 -39.68 -45.16
C VAL A 75 7.42 -39.31 -45.98
N ASN A 76 7.65 -40.06 -47.07
CA ASN A 76 8.78 -39.86 -47.97
C ASN A 76 8.43 -38.94 -49.15
N ALA A 77 7.13 -38.71 -49.41
CA ALA A 77 6.60 -37.78 -50.39
C ALA A 77 5.32 -37.12 -49.84
N GLY A 78 5.04 -35.89 -50.30
CA GLY A 78 4.09 -35.02 -49.63
C GLY A 78 2.63 -35.49 -49.56
N ILE A 79 1.92 -35.04 -48.52
CA ILE A 79 0.48 -35.17 -48.30
C ILE A 79 -0.17 -33.81 -48.59
N THR A 80 -1.09 -33.76 -49.54
CA THR A 80 -1.89 -32.57 -49.87
C THR A 80 -3.37 -32.86 -49.72
N THR A 81 -4.07 -32.04 -48.94
CA THR A 81 -5.54 -32.11 -48.80
C THR A 81 -6.17 -30.86 -49.42
N ASN A 82 -7.04 -31.07 -50.40
CA ASN A 82 -7.86 -30.04 -51.02
C ASN A 82 -9.29 -30.13 -50.48
N GLY A 83 -10.12 -29.11 -50.69
CA GLY A 83 -11.55 -29.16 -50.35
C GLY A 83 -11.88 -29.11 -48.85
N GLY A 84 -10.96 -28.62 -48.02
CA GLY A 84 -11.18 -28.40 -46.58
C GLY A 84 -11.02 -29.64 -45.70
N GLY A 85 -10.52 -30.76 -46.23
CA GLY A 85 -10.19 -31.93 -45.43
C GLY A 85 -8.94 -31.71 -44.56
N ALA A 86 -8.99 -32.13 -43.30
CA ALA A 86 -7.87 -32.05 -42.37
C ALA A 86 -6.84 -33.18 -42.61
N VAL A 87 -5.64 -33.02 -42.04
CA VAL A 87 -4.67 -34.11 -41.87
C VAL A 87 -4.60 -34.46 -40.38
N SER A 88 -4.96 -35.69 -40.02
CA SER A 88 -4.91 -36.20 -38.65
C SER A 88 -4.07 -37.47 -38.60
N ILE A 89 -2.92 -37.39 -37.92
CA ILE A 89 -1.98 -38.49 -37.74
C ILE A 89 -1.95 -38.82 -36.26
N ASN A 90 -2.18 -40.08 -35.91
CA ASN A 90 -2.22 -40.57 -34.54
C ASN A 90 -1.45 -41.90 -34.44
N GLU A 91 -0.14 -41.78 -34.26
CA GLU A 91 0.77 -42.91 -34.20
C GLU A 91 1.23 -43.13 -32.76
N THR A 92 1.26 -44.37 -32.29
CA THR A 92 1.74 -44.68 -30.93
C THR A 92 3.27 -44.69 -30.80
N GLY A 93 3.98 -44.70 -31.93
CA GLY A 93 5.44 -44.65 -32.05
C GLY A 93 5.90 -43.39 -32.77
N THR A 94 6.75 -43.55 -33.79
CA THR A 94 7.42 -42.43 -34.46
C THR A 94 6.67 -41.90 -35.68
N VAL A 95 6.75 -40.59 -35.90
CA VAL A 95 6.34 -39.94 -37.16
C VAL A 95 7.56 -39.28 -37.78
N THR A 96 7.91 -39.68 -39.01
CA THR A 96 9.02 -39.10 -39.76
C THR A 96 8.51 -38.54 -41.09
N THR A 97 8.74 -37.26 -41.34
CA THR A 97 8.62 -36.64 -42.66
C THR A 97 10.03 -36.32 -43.15
N VAL A 98 10.41 -36.78 -44.34
CA VAL A 98 11.67 -36.36 -44.98
C VAL A 98 11.52 -34.98 -45.63
N ALA A 99 12.59 -34.39 -46.14
CA ALA A 99 12.54 -33.05 -46.77
C ALA A 99 11.58 -32.92 -47.97
N ALA A 100 11.25 -34.02 -48.66
CA ALA A 100 10.24 -34.05 -49.72
C ALA A 100 8.83 -34.46 -49.21
N GLY A 101 8.72 -34.76 -47.93
CA GLY A 101 7.53 -35.28 -47.26
C GLY A 101 6.62 -34.19 -46.71
N ASP A 102 6.42 -33.11 -47.45
CA ASP A 102 5.63 -31.96 -47.01
C ASP A 102 4.17 -32.34 -46.72
N ILE A 103 3.58 -31.80 -45.66
CA ILE A 103 2.18 -31.95 -45.32
C ILE A 103 1.50 -30.59 -45.49
N SER A 104 0.58 -30.48 -46.43
CA SER A 104 -0.15 -29.26 -46.73
C SER A 104 -1.65 -29.47 -46.68
N SER A 105 -2.32 -28.65 -45.86
CA SER A 105 -3.78 -28.65 -45.73
C SER A 105 -4.33 -27.22 -45.71
N GLY A 106 -5.47 -27.02 -46.38
CA GLY A 106 -6.30 -25.83 -46.18
C GLY A 106 -7.12 -25.87 -44.88
N ALA A 107 -7.03 -26.95 -44.11
CA ALA A 107 -7.69 -27.17 -42.83
C ALA A 107 -6.65 -27.49 -41.73
N ALA A 108 -7.06 -28.11 -40.63
CA ALA A 108 -6.14 -28.40 -39.51
C ALA A 108 -5.17 -29.53 -39.86
N VAL A 109 -3.94 -29.44 -39.35
CA VAL A 109 -2.96 -30.53 -39.34
C VAL A 109 -2.66 -30.88 -37.89
N THR A 110 -2.92 -32.13 -37.51
CA THR A 110 -2.63 -32.65 -36.17
C THR A 110 -1.80 -33.91 -36.30
N ILE A 111 -0.64 -33.94 -35.62
CA ILE A 111 0.28 -35.06 -35.62
C ILE A 111 0.56 -35.43 -34.17
N THR A 112 0.15 -36.62 -33.78
CA THR A 112 0.48 -37.21 -32.49
C THR A 112 1.39 -38.41 -32.73
N GLY A 113 2.56 -38.40 -32.10
CA GLY A 113 3.46 -39.54 -31.98
C GLY A 113 3.59 -39.92 -30.51
N GLY A 114 3.37 -41.18 -30.13
CA GLY A 114 3.75 -41.64 -28.78
C GLY A 114 5.27 -41.71 -28.58
N GLY A 115 6.05 -41.68 -29.68
CA GLY A 115 7.49 -41.50 -29.71
C GLY A 115 7.93 -40.15 -30.30
N ALA A 116 9.14 -40.11 -30.86
CA ALA A 116 9.70 -38.87 -31.41
C ALA A 116 9.08 -38.51 -32.78
N ILE A 117 8.96 -37.20 -33.04
CA ILE A 117 8.57 -36.65 -34.34
C ILE A 117 9.80 -36.03 -35.01
N SER A 118 10.06 -36.39 -36.27
CA SER A 118 11.09 -35.76 -37.11
C SER A 118 10.41 -35.06 -38.29
N ALA A 119 10.33 -33.73 -38.22
CA ALA A 119 9.67 -32.87 -39.20
C ALA A 119 10.71 -32.21 -40.12
N ALA A 120 11.16 -32.94 -41.15
CA ALA A 120 12.07 -32.37 -42.15
C ALA A 120 11.36 -31.76 -43.37
N GLY A 121 10.13 -32.19 -43.68
CA GLY A 121 9.29 -31.55 -44.68
C GLY A 121 8.50 -30.40 -44.07
N ASP A 122 7.96 -29.54 -44.92
CA ASP A 122 7.12 -28.42 -44.51
C ASP A 122 5.75 -28.92 -44.05
N ILE A 123 5.25 -28.43 -42.92
CA ILE A 123 3.95 -28.75 -42.36
C ILE A 123 3.12 -27.48 -42.30
N THR A 124 2.11 -27.38 -43.16
CA THR A 124 1.25 -26.20 -43.30
C THR A 124 -0.23 -26.54 -43.09
N GLY A 125 -0.90 -25.74 -42.25
CA GLY A 125 -2.32 -25.86 -41.96
C GLY A 125 -2.95 -24.54 -41.49
N THR A 126 -4.26 -24.59 -41.21
CA THR A 126 -4.96 -23.51 -40.48
C THR A 126 -4.56 -23.52 -39.01
N VAL A 127 -4.77 -24.64 -38.33
CA VAL A 127 -4.17 -24.98 -37.04
C VAL A 127 -3.12 -26.04 -37.29
N VAL A 128 -1.93 -25.88 -36.72
CA VAL A 128 -0.90 -26.92 -36.73
C VAL A 128 -0.57 -27.32 -35.30
N SER A 129 -0.77 -28.60 -34.97
CA SER A 129 -0.47 -29.16 -33.66
C SER A 129 0.36 -30.43 -33.80
N LEU A 130 1.56 -30.43 -33.25
CA LEU A 130 2.44 -31.60 -33.19
C LEU A 130 2.65 -31.96 -31.72
N THR A 131 2.45 -33.23 -31.35
CA THR A 131 2.64 -33.73 -29.98
C THR A 131 3.44 -35.03 -30.00
N GLY A 132 4.58 -35.05 -29.31
CA GLY A 132 5.49 -36.19 -29.29
C GLY A 132 6.33 -36.29 -28.01
N VAL A 133 7.17 -37.32 -27.92
CA VAL A 133 8.18 -37.49 -26.86
C VAL A 133 9.56 -37.11 -27.42
N GLY A 134 9.70 -35.84 -27.75
CA GLY A 134 10.81 -35.29 -28.53
C GLY A 134 10.38 -34.91 -29.93
N LEU A 135 10.88 -33.76 -30.41
CA LEU A 135 10.53 -33.24 -31.72
C LEU A 135 11.74 -32.54 -32.34
N THR A 136 12.10 -32.94 -33.55
CA THR A 136 13.16 -32.31 -34.32
C THR A 136 12.57 -31.69 -35.58
N ASN A 137 12.62 -30.35 -35.67
CA ASN A 137 12.24 -29.60 -36.84
C ASN A 137 13.48 -29.22 -37.66
N THR A 138 13.45 -29.56 -38.95
CA THR A 138 14.41 -29.05 -39.96
C THR A 138 13.72 -28.36 -41.14
N GLY A 139 12.38 -28.31 -41.17
CA GLY A 139 11.54 -27.67 -42.19
C GLY A 139 10.72 -26.50 -41.63
N THR A 140 9.66 -26.13 -42.34
CA THR A 140 8.74 -25.06 -41.93
C THR A 140 7.49 -25.63 -41.26
N ILE A 141 7.21 -25.24 -40.01
CA ILE A 141 5.94 -25.51 -39.34
C ILE A 141 5.11 -24.22 -39.36
N LYS A 142 3.96 -24.25 -40.04
CA LYS A 142 3.16 -23.06 -40.33
C LYS A 142 1.66 -23.25 -40.10
N GLY A 143 1.11 -22.49 -39.16
CA GLY A 143 -0.32 -22.46 -38.83
C GLY A 143 -0.92 -21.07 -38.93
N ALA A 144 -2.00 -20.88 -39.67
CA ALA A 144 -2.63 -19.56 -39.84
C ALA A 144 -3.33 -19.01 -38.57
N THR A 145 -3.88 -19.89 -37.72
CA THR A 145 -4.69 -19.53 -36.53
C THR A 145 -4.09 -19.97 -35.20
N SER A 146 -3.19 -20.95 -35.23
CA SER A 146 -2.30 -21.30 -34.11
C SER A 146 -1.25 -22.31 -34.54
N VAL A 147 -0.12 -22.30 -33.82
CA VAL A 147 0.90 -23.35 -33.91
C VAL A 147 1.19 -23.86 -32.51
N THR A 148 1.05 -25.16 -32.29
CA THR A 148 1.47 -25.83 -31.06
C THR A 148 2.46 -26.92 -31.40
N VAL A 149 3.64 -26.87 -30.78
CA VAL A 149 4.66 -27.91 -30.91
C VAL A 149 5.02 -28.39 -29.51
N ASP A 150 4.57 -29.59 -29.18
CA ASP A 150 4.73 -30.19 -27.85
C ASP A 150 5.64 -31.42 -27.94
N ALA A 151 6.89 -31.26 -27.53
CA ALA A 151 7.85 -32.35 -27.43
C ALA A 151 7.73 -33.15 -26.12
N GLY A 152 6.71 -32.87 -25.29
CA GLY A 152 6.44 -33.58 -24.04
C GLY A 152 7.65 -33.64 -23.13
N ILE A 153 7.96 -34.84 -22.63
CA ILE A 153 9.14 -35.10 -21.77
C ILE A 153 10.48 -35.10 -22.54
N GLY A 154 10.46 -34.90 -23.86
CA GLY A 154 11.64 -34.93 -24.72
C GLY A 154 12.26 -33.57 -25.00
N ILE A 155 13.16 -33.54 -25.99
CA ILE A 155 13.82 -32.31 -26.46
C ILE A 155 13.05 -31.76 -27.66
N LEU A 156 12.71 -30.48 -27.63
CA LEU A 156 12.26 -29.72 -28.80
C LEU A 156 13.47 -29.06 -29.47
N LYS A 157 13.78 -29.47 -30.70
CA LYS A 157 14.88 -28.93 -31.50
C LYS A 157 14.34 -28.19 -32.70
N ASN A 158 14.63 -26.89 -32.80
CA ASN A 158 14.43 -26.10 -34.00
C ASN A 158 15.82 -25.80 -34.60
N ILE A 159 16.27 -26.63 -35.53
CA ILE A 159 17.68 -26.67 -35.94
C ILE A 159 18.02 -25.47 -36.84
N ALA A 160 19.23 -24.92 -36.71
CA ALA A 160 19.67 -23.78 -37.52
C ALA A 160 19.70 -24.04 -39.03
N GLY A 161 19.37 -23.02 -39.83
CA GLY A 161 19.38 -23.07 -41.29
C GLY A 161 18.04 -22.67 -41.89
N THR A 162 17.24 -23.66 -42.31
CA THR A 162 15.93 -23.48 -42.97
C THR A 162 14.74 -23.68 -42.03
N SER A 163 14.96 -24.07 -40.77
CA SER A 163 13.86 -24.43 -39.87
C SER A 163 13.13 -23.19 -39.37
N ILE A 164 11.83 -23.12 -39.67
CA ILE A 164 10.98 -21.98 -39.33
C ILE A 164 9.75 -22.51 -38.58
N VAL A 165 9.41 -21.88 -37.46
CA VAL A 165 8.08 -22.02 -36.84
C VAL A 165 7.37 -20.68 -36.96
N THR A 166 6.22 -20.62 -37.63
CA THR A 166 5.56 -19.34 -37.93
C THR A 166 4.04 -19.39 -38.03
N ASN A 167 3.40 -18.24 -37.81
CA ASN A 167 1.95 -18.07 -37.88
C ASN A 167 1.43 -17.20 -39.05
N SER A 168 2.27 -16.87 -40.04
CA SER A 168 1.86 -16.17 -41.29
C SER A 168 1.13 -14.82 -41.12
N VAL A 169 1.71 -13.84 -40.42
CA VAL A 169 1.18 -12.47 -40.16
C VAL A 169 -0.08 -12.36 -39.28
N SER A 170 -0.42 -13.43 -38.55
CA SER A 170 -1.62 -13.53 -37.69
C SER A 170 -1.36 -13.10 -36.23
N THR A 171 -2.41 -12.78 -35.47
CA THR A 171 -2.38 -12.65 -33.98
C THR A 171 -2.47 -14.01 -33.27
N ALA A 172 -2.44 -15.10 -34.05
CA ALA A 172 -2.51 -16.49 -33.64
C ALA A 172 -1.32 -16.95 -32.78
N PRO A 173 -1.54 -17.49 -31.57
CA PRO A 173 -0.45 -17.85 -30.67
C PRO A 173 0.44 -18.98 -31.24
N ILE A 174 1.72 -18.92 -30.90
CA ILE A 174 2.68 -20.01 -31.05
C ILE A 174 3.01 -20.54 -29.66
N VAL A 175 2.82 -21.83 -29.41
CA VAL A 175 3.13 -22.48 -28.13
C VAL A 175 4.15 -23.58 -28.37
N LEU A 176 5.33 -23.45 -27.76
CA LEU A 176 6.37 -24.46 -27.79
C LEU A 176 6.51 -25.07 -26.40
N LYS A 177 6.36 -26.39 -26.33
CA LYS A 177 6.52 -27.16 -25.11
C LYS A 177 7.59 -28.22 -25.27
N GLY A 178 8.36 -28.44 -24.23
CA GLY A 178 9.34 -29.52 -24.20
C GLY A 178 10.08 -29.54 -22.90
N ASP A 179 10.51 -30.72 -22.48
CA ASP A 179 11.30 -30.83 -21.28
C ASP A 179 12.74 -30.37 -21.43
N SER A 180 13.19 -30.24 -22.66
CA SER A 180 14.38 -29.49 -23.02
C SER A 180 14.13 -28.77 -24.33
N MET A 181 14.80 -27.64 -24.55
CA MET A 181 14.71 -26.88 -25.79
C MET A 181 16.11 -26.57 -26.31
N SER A 182 16.26 -26.67 -27.63
CA SER A 182 17.41 -26.18 -28.37
C SER A 182 16.85 -25.42 -29.58
N LEU A 183 16.69 -24.11 -29.39
CA LEU A 183 16.05 -23.22 -30.36
C LEU A 183 17.07 -22.34 -31.07
N ALA A 184 18.23 -22.14 -30.44
CA ALA A 184 19.30 -21.31 -30.99
C ALA A 184 19.64 -21.67 -32.44
N GLY A 185 19.43 -20.71 -33.33
CA GLY A 185 19.76 -20.78 -34.76
C GLY A 185 18.59 -21.13 -35.69
N GLY A 186 17.50 -21.73 -35.20
CA GLY A 186 16.24 -21.83 -35.96
C GLY A 186 15.39 -20.56 -35.80
N GLU A 187 14.56 -20.23 -36.79
CA GLU A 187 13.69 -19.04 -36.72
C GLU A 187 12.33 -19.39 -36.09
N ILE A 188 11.88 -18.58 -35.13
CA ILE A 188 10.50 -18.61 -34.61
C ILE A 188 9.88 -17.24 -34.87
N SER A 189 8.97 -17.16 -35.83
CA SER A 189 8.38 -15.90 -36.30
C SER A 189 6.89 -15.82 -35.97
N GLY A 190 6.60 -15.17 -34.84
CA GLY A 190 5.25 -14.98 -34.28
C GLY A 190 4.49 -13.77 -34.82
N HIS A 191 5.14 -12.89 -35.60
CA HIS A 191 4.52 -11.65 -36.10
C HIS A 191 3.84 -10.84 -34.99
N ALA A 192 2.51 -10.67 -35.00
CA ALA A 192 1.77 -9.92 -33.98
C ALA A 192 1.25 -10.81 -32.84
N ALA A 193 1.64 -12.08 -32.79
CA ALA A 193 1.12 -13.03 -31.82
C ALA A 193 2.04 -13.23 -30.62
N LEU A 194 1.43 -13.59 -29.50
CA LEU A 194 2.15 -14.11 -28.35
C LEU A 194 2.88 -15.41 -28.73
N VAL A 195 4.17 -15.47 -28.40
CA VAL A 195 4.96 -16.70 -28.46
C VAL A 195 5.19 -17.19 -27.03
N THR A 196 4.80 -18.43 -26.74
CA THR A 196 4.91 -19.03 -25.41
C THR A 196 5.92 -20.17 -25.42
N LEU A 197 6.89 -20.13 -24.50
CA LEU A 197 7.83 -21.22 -24.22
C LEU A 197 7.55 -21.78 -22.83
N THR A 198 7.26 -23.07 -22.72
CA THR A 198 6.94 -23.71 -21.43
C THR A 198 7.45 -25.15 -21.38
N SER A 199 7.48 -25.75 -20.19
CA SER A 199 7.81 -27.17 -20.05
C SER A 199 6.70 -28.06 -20.61
N GLY A 200 7.04 -29.27 -21.05
CA GLY A 200 6.03 -30.30 -21.32
C GLY A 200 5.41 -30.82 -20.03
N THR A 201 6.22 -30.94 -18.97
CA THR A 201 5.78 -31.34 -17.63
C THR A 201 5.50 -30.13 -16.74
N THR A 202 4.26 -29.96 -16.27
CA THR A 202 3.79 -28.75 -15.57
C THR A 202 4.48 -28.44 -14.24
N ASN A 203 4.98 -29.44 -13.50
CA ASN A 203 5.64 -29.22 -12.21
C ASN A 203 7.16 -29.04 -12.30
N ARG A 204 7.70 -29.05 -13.53
CA ARG A 204 9.13 -29.00 -13.74
C ARG A 204 9.60 -27.56 -13.81
N GLN A 205 10.65 -27.24 -13.06
CA GLN A 205 11.23 -25.90 -13.03
C GLN A 205 11.66 -25.43 -14.42
N ILE A 206 11.49 -24.14 -14.69
CA ILE A 206 12.06 -23.45 -15.85
C ILE A 206 13.15 -22.51 -15.35
N ARG A 207 14.35 -22.60 -15.90
CA ARG A 207 15.45 -21.66 -15.68
C ARG A 207 15.64 -20.81 -16.93
N ILE A 208 15.67 -19.49 -16.78
CA ILE A 208 15.85 -18.54 -17.88
C ILE A 208 17.16 -17.75 -17.75
N GLY A 209 17.72 -17.31 -18.88
CA GLY A 209 18.98 -16.56 -18.93
C GLY A 209 20.22 -17.44 -18.68
N ALA A 210 20.06 -18.75 -18.54
CA ALA A 210 21.14 -19.69 -18.28
C ALA A 210 20.76 -21.10 -18.78
N ALA A 211 21.78 -21.94 -19.02
CA ALA A 211 21.57 -23.34 -19.33
C ALA A 211 20.96 -24.10 -18.13
N ALA A 212 20.34 -25.24 -18.40
CA ALA A 212 19.75 -26.08 -17.36
C ALA A 212 20.80 -26.53 -16.33
N SER A 213 20.43 -26.49 -15.06
CA SER A 213 21.19 -26.96 -13.90
C SER A 213 20.49 -28.18 -13.30
N GLY A 214 20.52 -29.29 -14.02
CA GLY A 214 19.85 -30.55 -13.63
C GLY A 214 18.57 -30.81 -14.41
N ALA A 215 17.54 -31.33 -13.73
CA ALA A 215 16.27 -31.75 -14.34
C ALA A 215 15.26 -30.59 -14.49
N GLU A 216 15.66 -29.53 -15.20
CA GLU A 216 14.86 -28.33 -15.47
C GLU A 216 14.87 -27.97 -16.96
N LEU A 217 13.91 -27.15 -17.40
CA LEU A 217 13.98 -26.55 -18.73
C LEU A 217 14.90 -25.34 -18.67
N GLY A 218 16.09 -25.43 -19.26
CA GLY A 218 16.99 -24.29 -19.41
C GLY A 218 16.73 -23.54 -20.70
N LEU A 219 16.48 -22.23 -20.61
CA LEU A 219 16.35 -21.31 -21.74
C LEU A 219 17.49 -20.30 -21.70
N THR A 220 18.45 -20.45 -22.62
CA THR A 220 19.59 -19.55 -22.73
C THR A 220 19.22 -18.26 -23.46
N GLN A 221 20.07 -17.23 -23.38
CA GLN A 221 19.90 -16.03 -24.21
C GLN A 221 19.77 -16.35 -25.71
N GLY A 222 20.50 -17.36 -26.19
CA GLY A 222 20.45 -17.79 -27.59
C GLY A 222 19.09 -18.38 -27.96
N ASP A 223 18.48 -19.14 -27.05
CA ASP A 223 17.13 -19.67 -27.24
C ASP A 223 16.09 -18.54 -27.25
N LEU A 224 16.19 -17.59 -26.32
CA LEU A 224 15.27 -16.44 -26.28
C LEU A 224 15.40 -15.55 -27.53
N ASN A 225 16.63 -15.37 -28.05
CA ASN A 225 16.88 -14.58 -29.26
C ASN A 225 16.44 -15.27 -30.57
N SER A 226 16.06 -16.56 -30.53
CA SER A 226 15.48 -17.25 -31.69
C SER A 226 14.04 -16.80 -31.99
N VAL A 227 13.40 -16.11 -31.04
CA VAL A 227 12.03 -15.64 -31.15
C VAL A 227 11.96 -14.22 -31.72
N SER A 228 11.19 -14.08 -32.80
CA SER A 228 10.83 -12.82 -33.43
C SER A 228 9.32 -12.58 -33.34
N THR A 229 8.89 -11.55 -32.63
CA THR A 229 7.46 -11.22 -32.44
C THR A 229 7.27 -9.77 -31.97
N THR A 230 6.12 -9.18 -32.26
CA THR A 230 5.60 -7.91 -31.73
C THR A 230 4.42 -8.11 -30.79
N GLY A 231 3.92 -9.35 -30.64
CA GLY A 231 2.85 -9.71 -29.71
C GLY A 231 3.33 -10.11 -28.31
N GLY A 232 4.64 -10.03 -28.07
CA GLY A 232 5.29 -10.40 -26.81
C GLY A 232 5.79 -11.84 -26.75
N LEU A 233 6.76 -12.05 -25.86
CA LEU A 233 7.32 -13.36 -25.51
C LEU A 233 6.90 -13.73 -24.09
N MET A 234 6.31 -14.92 -23.92
CA MET A 234 5.90 -15.46 -22.63
C MET A 234 6.70 -16.71 -22.28
N ILE A 235 7.20 -16.76 -21.05
CA ILE A 235 7.78 -17.96 -20.44
C ILE A 235 6.82 -18.51 -19.40
N GLY A 236 6.61 -19.83 -19.44
CA GLY A 236 5.61 -20.52 -18.63
C GLY A 236 4.21 -20.37 -19.22
N ASP A 237 3.21 -20.76 -18.44
CA ASP A 237 1.81 -20.71 -18.81
C ASP A 237 0.91 -20.75 -17.55
N PRO A 238 -0.41 -20.53 -17.68
CA PRO A 238 -1.34 -20.57 -16.53
C PRO A 238 -1.45 -21.93 -15.83
N GLY A 239 -1.07 -23.03 -16.47
CA GLY A 239 -1.08 -24.38 -15.88
C GLY A 239 0.27 -24.82 -15.30
N HIS A 240 1.31 -23.98 -15.43
CA HIS A 240 2.64 -24.28 -14.91
C HIS A 240 2.65 -24.16 -13.39
N THR A 241 3.29 -25.12 -12.72
CA THR A 241 3.28 -25.27 -11.25
C THR A 241 4.68 -25.37 -10.65
N GLY A 242 5.69 -25.68 -11.47
CA GLY A 242 7.10 -25.62 -11.10
C GLY A 242 7.55 -24.17 -10.95
N ASP A 243 8.61 -23.91 -10.21
CA ASP A 243 9.12 -22.54 -10.10
C ASP A 243 9.72 -22.08 -11.45
N ILE A 244 9.66 -20.77 -11.72
CA ILE A 244 10.40 -20.15 -12.81
C ILE A 244 11.53 -19.33 -12.20
N VAL A 245 12.77 -19.67 -12.56
CA VAL A 245 13.99 -19.11 -11.96
C VAL A 245 14.76 -18.26 -12.96
N VAL A 246 14.99 -16.99 -12.64
CA VAL A 246 15.94 -16.12 -13.35
C VAL A 246 17.35 -16.57 -12.97
N GLY A 247 17.96 -17.36 -13.84
CA GLY A 247 19.23 -18.04 -13.58
C GLY A 247 20.48 -17.30 -14.05
N GLY A 248 20.32 -16.25 -14.85
CA GLY A 248 21.39 -15.42 -15.41
C GLY A 248 20.84 -14.15 -16.04
N THR A 249 21.71 -13.37 -16.67
CA THR A 249 21.32 -12.11 -17.34
C THR A 249 20.58 -12.37 -18.64
N ILE A 250 19.40 -11.78 -18.78
CA ILE A 250 18.65 -11.66 -20.02
C ILE A 250 18.86 -10.24 -20.54
N ASN A 251 19.66 -10.13 -21.59
CA ASN A 251 19.95 -8.87 -22.28
C ASN A 251 18.78 -8.47 -23.20
N PRO A 252 18.78 -7.24 -23.75
CA PRO A 252 17.78 -6.83 -24.74
C PRO A 252 17.64 -7.88 -25.86
N LEU A 253 16.40 -8.31 -26.08
CA LEU A 253 16.06 -9.33 -27.07
C LEU A 253 16.12 -8.71 -28.47
N VAL A 254 16.66 -9.45 -29.44
CA VAL A 254 16.90 -8.91 -30.80
C VAL A 254 15.66 -8.95 -31.68
N GLY A 255 14.78 -9.95 -31.49
CA GLY A 255 13.59 -10.17 -32.33
C GLY A 255 12.24 -9.97 -31.63
N ALA A 256 12.21 -10.00 -30.29
CA ALA A 256 10.97 -9.92 -29.53
C ALA A 256 10.71 -8.50 -29.02
N SER A 257 9.50 -8.02 -29.29
CA SER A 257 8.92 -6.76 -28.82
C SER A 257 7.44 -6.99 -28.47
N GLY A 258 6.82 -6.04 -27.77
CA GLY A 258 5.44 -6.18 -27.28
C GLY A 258 5.34 -6.77 -25.87
N GLY A 259 6.46 -6.82 -25.14
CA GLY A 259 6.55 -7.22 -23.75
C GLY A 259 7.23 -8.57 -23.53
N PHE A 260 7.92 -8.67 -22.39
CA PHE A 260 8.50 -9.91 -21.89
C PHE A 260 7.73 -10.36 -20.66
N THR A 261 7.03 -11.49 -20.77
CA THR A 261 6.17 -12.02 -19.71
C THR A 261 6.75 -13.28 -19.12
N ILE A 262 6.76 -13.37 -17.80
CA ILE A 262 6.86 -14.64 -17.06
C ILE A 262 5.48 -14.90 -16.47
N ASN A 263 4.87 -16.03 -16.83
CA ASN A 263 3.62 -16.48 -16.24
C ASN A 263 3.82 -17.85 -15.58
N ASN A 264 3.82 -17.89 -14.25
CA ASN A 264 3.92 -19.10 -13.47
C ASN A 264 2.61 -19.40 -12.74
N GLY A 265 1.65 -19.99 -13.44
CA GLY A 265 0.39 -20.41 -12.81
C GLY A 265 -0.62 -19.29 -12.58
N TYR A 266 -0.51 -18.14 -13.24
CA TYR A 266 -1.50 -17.06 -13.11
C TYR A 266 -2.58 -17.19 -14.19
N ASP A 267 -3.86 -17.22 -13.81
CA ASP A 267 -4.99 -17.47 -14.71
C ASP A 267 -6.24 -16.57 -14.53
N LEU A 268 -6.20 -15.61 -13.60
CA LEU A 268 -7.30 -14.73 -13.17
C LEU A 268 -8.50 -15.42 -12.49
N SER A 269 -8.46 -16.75 -12.33
CA SER A 269 -9.49 -17.59 -11.72
C SER A 269 -9.00 -18.39 -10.51
N GLY A 270 -7.84 -18.02 -9.96
CA GLY A 270 -7.28 -18.59 -8.74
C GLY A 270 -6.17 -19.61 -8.97
N GLY A 271 -5.72 -19.79 -10.22
CA GLY A 271 -4.47 -20.45 -10.58
C GLY A 271 -4.32 -21.90 -10.09
N PRO A 272 -3.22 -22.58 -10.45
CA PRO A 272 -2.75 -23.72 -9.69
C PRO A 272 -2.33 -23.27 -8.30
N VAL A 273 -2.45 -24.14 -7.29
CA VAL A 273 -2.11 -23.79 -5.89
C VAL A 273 -0.61 -23.57 -5.61
N THR A 274 0.25 -23.62 -6.63
CA THR A 274 1.70 -23.41 -6.55
C THR A 274 2.22 -22.70 -7.79
N GLY A 275 3.44 -22.16 -7.70
CA GLY A 275 4.13 -21.50 -8.80
C GLY A 275 4.71 -20.17 -8.33
N ARG A 276 6.03 -20.12 -8.16
CA ARG A 276 6.76 -18.91 -7.75
C ARG A 276 7.72 -18.45 -8.85
N ILE A 277 7.98 -17.16 -8.89
CA ILE A 277 9.09 -16.62 -9.67
C ILE A 277 10.24 -16.38 -8.70
N ARG A 278 11.42 -16.92 -8.98
CA ARG A 278 12.61 -16.77 -8.11
C ARG A 278 13.79 -16.21 -8.89
N ASP A 279 14.73 -15.60 -8.19
CA ASP A 279 16.05 -15.25 -8.72
C ASP A 279 17.08 -16.23 -8.16
N SER A 280 18.09 -16.61 -8.93
CA SER A 280 19.18 -17.45 -8.43
C SER A 280 20.25 -16.68 -7.62
N GLY A 281 20.05 -15.37 -7.40
CA GLY A 281 21.01 -14.44 -6.82
C GLY A 281 21.99 -13.84 -7.83
N ALA A 282 21.94 -14.28 -9.09
CA ALA A 282 22.74 -13.79 -10.21
C ALA A 282 21.86 -13.45 -11.44
N GLY A 283 20.55 -13.58 -11.30
CA GLY A 283 19.60 -13.24 -12.36
C GLY A 283 19.54 -11.74 -12.60
N LEU A 284 19.27 -11.36 -13.85
CA LEU A 284 18.97 -9.97 -14.20
C LEU A 284 18.07 -9.96 -15.45
N ILE A 285 16.88 -9.40 -15.35
CA ILE A 285 15.99 -9.18 -16.49
C ILE A 285 16.24 -7.77 -17.03
N ASP A 286 17.10 -7.61 -18.03
CA ASP A 286 17.48 -6.33 -18.65
C ASP A 286 16.96 -6.20 -20.09
N VAL A 287 15.72 -6.62 -20.30
CA VAL A 287 15.05 -6.50 -21.60
C VAL A 287 14.65 -5.05 -21.88
N ALA A 288 14.80 -4.58 -23.12
CA ALA A 288 14.43 -3.23 -23.53
C ALA A 288 12.92 -3.10 -23.88
N ASP A 289 12.05 -3.59 -22.99
CA ASP A 289 10.60 -3.62 -23.20
C ASP A 289 9.87 -3.58 -21.84
N ASN A 290 8.53 -3.64 -21.85
CA ASN A 290 7.71 -3.84 -20.67
C ASN A 290 7.91 -5.26 -20.12
N VAL A 291 8.20 -5.36 -18.82
CA VAL A 291 8.35 -6.64 -18.13
C VAL A 291 7.07 -6.95 -17.37
N MET A 292 6.58 -8.17 -17.49
CA MET A 292 5.42 -8.64 -16.76
C MET A 292 5.72 -9.92 -16.00
N LEU A 293 5.57 -9.88 -14.68
CA LEU A 293 5.77 -11.00 -13.79
C LEU A 293 4.43 -11.41 -13.19
N ARG A 294 3.96 -12.61 -13.53
CA ARG A 294 2.71 -13.17 -13.03
C ARG A 294 2.98 -14.51 -12.38
N SER A 295 2.49 -14.71 -11.17
CA SER A 295 2.59 -16.00 -10.47
C SER A 295 1.33 -16.30 -9.68
N TYR A 296 1.10 -17.56 -9.35
CA TYR A 296 0.15 -17.87 -8.28
C TYR A 296 0.71 -17.43 -6.91
N GLY A 297 1.96 -17.82 -6.60
CA GLY A 297 2.62 -17.55 -5.32
C GLY A 297 3.55 -16.34 -5.35
N ASP A 298 4.63 -16.42 -4.59
CA ASP A 298 5.62 -15.33 -4.43
C ASP A 298 6.38 -14.99 -5.71
N ILE A 299 6.81 -13.73 -5.79
CA ILE A 299 7.73 -13.20 -6.82
C ILE A 299 8.98 -12.71 -6.10
N GLY A 300 10.09 -13.42 -6.21
CA GLY A 300 11.31 -13.15 -5.45
C GLY A 300 11.17 -13.47 -3.96
N ASP A 301 12.24 -13.26 -3.23
CA ASP A 301 12.25 -13.33 -1.75
C ASP A 301 13.12 -12.22 -1.16
N SER A 302 13.09 -12.06 0.16
CA SER A 302 13.79 -10.98 0.85
C SER A 302 15.32 -11.01 0.72
N THR A 303 15.90 -12.16 0.39
CA THR A 303 17.35 -12.34 0.23
C THR A 303 17.81 -12.31 -1.22
N THR A 304 16.93 -12.76 -2.12
CA THR A 304 17.12 -12.79 -3.56
C THR A 304 15.87 -12.23 -4.25
N PRO A 305 15.72 -10.89 -4.29
CA PRO A 305 14.67 -10.26 -5.06
C PRO A 305 14.86 -10.58 -6.55
N VAL A 306 13.79 -10.50 -7.35
CA VAL A 306 13.94 -10.54 -8.80
C VAL A 306 14.57 -9.23 -9.26
N HIS A 307 15.74 -9.33 -9.90
CA HIS A 307 16.46 -8.15 -10.37
C HIS A 307 16.02 -7.75 -11.79
N ILE A 308 15.67 -6.48 -11.94
CA ILE A 308 15.28 -5.85 -13.20
C ILE A 308 16.35 -4.84 -13.58
N GLY A 309 16.82 -4.91 -14.82
CA GLY A 309 17.87 -4.06 -15.36
C GLY A 309 17.38 -2.66 -15.77
N SER A 310 18.32 -1.81 -16.17
CA SER A 310 18.04 -0.42 -16.54
C SER A 310 17.26 -0.26 -17.84
N ASN A 311 17.34 -1.22 -18.75
CA ASN A 311 16.68 -1.14 -20.05
C ASN A 311 15.17 -1.45 -19.99
N ALA A 312 14.69 -2.11 -18.94
CA ALA A 312 13.26 -2.39 -18.77
C ALA A 312 12.46 -1.09 -18.66
N ILE A 313 11.47 -0.94 -19.54
CA ILE A 313 10.69 0.29 -19.72
C ILE A 313 9.72 0.47 -18.55
N SER A 314 9.00 -0.60 -18.21
CA SER A 314 8.07 -0.63 -17.09
C SER A 314 7.93 -2.04 -16.55
N LEU A 315 7.28 -2.14 -15.39
CA LEU A 315 7.04 -3.40 -14.70
C LEU A 315 5.56 -3.55 -14.35
N ILE A 316 5.03 -4.74 -14.62
CA ILE A 316 3.75 -5.20 -14.08
C ILE A 316 4.01 -6.44 -13.23
N THR A 317 3.49 -6.48 -12.01
CA THR A 317 3.56 -7.66 -11.14
C THR A 317 2.18 -8.11 -10.71
N SER A 318 1.92 -9.41 -10.72
CA SER A 318 0.63 -9.95 -10.29
C SER A 318 0.81 -11.26 -9.55
N SER A 319 0.14 -11.39 -8.40
CA SER A 319 0.07 -12.61 -7.60
C SER A 319 -1.36 -12.89 -7.18
N GLU A 320 -1.80 -14.14 -7.30
CA GLU A 320 -3.17 -14.56 -6.95
C GLU A 320 -3.31 -15.03 -5.50
N ALA A 321 -2.22 -15.49 -4.89
CA ALA A 321 -2.23 -15.84 -3.48
C ALA A 321 -2.39 -14.57 -2.63
N GLY A 322 -3.49 -14.50 -1.88
CA GLY A 322 -3.86 -13.30 -1.11
C GLY A 322 -2.91 -12.91 0.03
N ASN A 323 -1.85 -13.69 0.29
CA ASN A 323 -0.80 -13.41 1.25
C ASN A 323 0.61 -13.47 0.64
N ALA A 324 0.72 -13.44 -0.69
CA ALA A 324 1.99 -13.55 -1.39
C ALA A 324 2.94 -12.40 -1.09
N PHE A 325 4.22 -12.69 -1.20
CA PHE A 325 5.29 -11.70 -1.17
C PHE A 325 5.79 -11.39 -2.58
N THR A 326 6.05 -10.13 -2.86
CA THR A 326 6.68 -9.67 -4.10
C THR A 326 7.91 -8.84 -3.75
N TYR A 327 9.10 -9.30 -4.09
CA TYR A 327 10.38 -8.65 -3.86
C TYR A 327 11.09 -8.37 -5.20
N ILE A 328 11.22 -7.09 -5.54
CA ILE A 328 11.81 -6.63 -6.79
C ILE A 328 12.93 -5.62 -6.51
N GLY A 329 14.07 -5.81 -7.17
CA GLY A 329 15.17 -4.84 -7.23
C GLY A 329 15.31 -4.28 -8.65
N LYS A 330 15.21 -2.95 -8.83
CA LYS A 330 15.37 -2.26 -10.11
C LYS A 330 16.66 -1.45 -10.15
N ILE A 331 17.46 -1.64 -11.19
CA ILE A 331 18.55 -0.72 -11.53
C ILE A 331 17.96 0.45 -12.34
N GLY A 332 18.17 1.68 -11.87
CA GLY A 332 17.65 2.91 -12.49
C GLY A 332 16.20 3.22 -12.06
N ALA A 333 15.52 4.05 -12.86
CA ALA A 333 14.12 4.40 -12.63
C ALA A 333 13.21 3.17 -12.76
N LEU A 334 12.15 3.13 -11.95
CA LEU A 334 11.12 2.09 -11.96
C LEU A 334 9.78 2.72 -12.31
N VAL A 335 9.17 2.29 -13.41
CA VAL A 335 7.79 2.65 -13.76
C VAL A 335 6.88 1.46 -13.49
N LEU A 336 5.98 1.59 -12.53
CA LEU A 336 4.98 0.57 -12.20
C LEU A 336 3.77 0.76 -13.12
N SER A 337 3.57 -0.15 -14.08
CA SER A 337 2.43 -0.12 -15.00
C SER A 337 1.21 -0.88 -14.50
N GLY A 338 1.34 -1.59 -13.38
CA GLY A 338 0.23 -2.23 -12.68
C GLY A 338 0.72 -3.21 -11.63
N VAL A 339 0.05 -3.25 -10.48
CA VAL A 339 0.33 -4.21 -9.42
C VAL A 339 -0.97 -4.84 -8.97
N ASN A 340 -1.05 -6.17 -9.00
CA ASN A 340 -2.21 -6.91 -8.56
C ASN A 340 -1.80 -8.00 -7.57
N SER A 341 -1.68 -7.64 -6.29
CA SER A 341 -1.38 -8.56 -5.19
C SER A 341 -2.26 -8.22 -3.97
N PRO A 342 -3.60 -8.25 -4.10
CA PRO A 342 -4.52 -7.81 -3.05
C PRO A 342 -4.33 -8.67 -1.78
N GLY A 343 -4.11 -8.01 -0.64
CA GLY A 343 -3.78 -8.68 0.63
C GLY A 343 -2.30 -9.10 0.79
N GLY A 344 -1.56 -9.18 -0.31
CA GLY A 344 -0.13 -9.48 -0.32
C GLY A 344 0.77 -8.33 0.11
N GLN A 345 2.06 -8.62 0.28
CA GLN A 345 3.09 -7.63 0.63
C GLN A 345 4.04 -7.42 -0.53
N VAL A 346 4.22 -6.17 -0.92
CA VAL A 346 5.00 -5.79 -2.10
C VAL A 346 6.17 -4.91 -1.69
N PHE A 347 7.37 -5.30 -2.11
CA PHE A 347 8.65 -4.68 -1.78
C PHE A 347 9.37 -4.32 -3.08
N TYR A 348 9.44 -3.02 -3.37
CA TYR A 348 10.21 -2.46 -4.48
C TYR A 348 11.42 -1.71 -3.94
N THR A 349 12.59 -2.05 -4.46
CA THR A 349 13.81 -1.23 -4.29
C THR A 349 14.31 -0.78 -5.64
N ALA A 350 14.57 0.51 -5.82
CA ALA A 350 15.11 1.06 -7.05
C ALA A 350 16.32 1.97 -6.78
N THR A 351 17.30 2.01 -7.69
CA THR A 351 18.42 2.98 -7.60
C THR A 351 18.09 4.34 -8.22
N GLY A 352 16.94 4.47 -8.90
CA GLY A 352 16.39 5.73 -9.40
C GLY A 352 14.94 5.95 -8.95
N PRO A 353 14.26 7.00 -9.43
CA PRO A 353 12.91 7.34 -9.00
C PRO A 353 11.90 6.23 -9.31
N ILE A 354 10.89 6.08 -8.45
CA ILE A 354 9.76 5.18 -8.66
C ILE A 354 8.55 6.02 -9.06
N SER A 355 7.97 5.72 -10.20
CA SER A 355 6.71 6.30 -10.67
C SER A 355 5.73 5.21 -11.05
N GLN A 356 4.49 5.61 -11.38
CA GLN A 356 3.49 4.69 -11.88
C GLN A 356 2.80 5.22 -13.12
N SER A 357 2.27 4.27 -13.91
CA SER A 357 1.42 4.50 -15.07
C SER A 357 0.12 3.68 -15.01
N GLY A 358 -0.10 2.93 -13.94
CA GLY A 358 -1.28 2.11 -13.70
C GLY A 358 -1.49 1.85 -12.20
N PRO A 359 -2.62 1.25 -11.83
CA PRO A 359 -3.03 1.13 -10.43
C PRO A 359 -2.21 0.09 -9.65
N ILE A 360 -2.14 0.31 -8.34
CA ILE A 360 -1.47 -0.58 -7.39
C ILE A 360 -2.50 -1.16 -6.42
N ALA A 361 -2.69 -2.47 -6.43
CA ALA A 361 -3.44 -3.21 -5.42
C ALA A 361 -2.50 -4.06 -4.56
N ALA A 362 -2.38 -3.74 -3.28
CA ALA A 362 -1.53 -4.46 -2.32
C ALA A 362 -2.10 -4.38 -0.89
N GLY A 363 -1.84 -5.39 -0.06
CA GLY A 363 -2.07 -5.26 1.39
C GLY A 363 -1.10 -4.24 2.00
N SER A 364 0.20 -4.45 1.78
CA SER A 364 1.25 -3.50 2.17
C SER A 364 2.17 -3.19 0.99
N LEU A 365 2.48 -1.91 0.80
CA LEU A 365 3.46 -1.45 -0.19
C LEU A 365 4.68 -0.85 0.51
N HIS A 366 5.82 -1.48 0.29
CA HIS A 366 7.14 -1.01 0.68
C HIS A 366 7.89 -0.57 -0.57
N ALA A 367 8.13 0.72 -0.73
CA ALA A 367 8.88 1.24 -1.87
C ALA A 367 10.07 2.09 -1.39
N THR A 368 11.27 1.71 -1.84
CA THR A 368 12.53 2.34 -1.45
C THR A 368 13.32 2.80 -2.68
N VAL A 369 13.73 4.06 -2.70
CA VAL A 369 14.72 4.58 -3.63
C VAL A 369 16.04 4.73 -2.89
N THR A 370 17.12 4.12 -3.39
CA THR A 370 18.45 4.18 -2.76
C THR A 370 19.39 5.21 -3.41
N GLY A 371 19.13 5.58 -4.67
CA GLY A 371 19.86 6.65 -5.37
C GLY A 371 19.10 7.97 -5.42
N ALA A 372 19.40 8.81 -6.41
CA ALA A 372 18.71 10.09 -6.56
C ALA A 372 17.28 9.90 -7.10
N GLY A 373 16.32 10.62 -6.54
CA GLY A 373 14.93 10.61 -7.00
C GLY A 373 13.92 10.47 -5.86
N GLY A 374 12.65 10.69 -6.21
CA GLY A 374 11.51 10.54 -5.31
C GLY A 374 10.63 9.34 -5.69
N ILE A 375 9.49 9.23 -5.00
CA ILE A 375 8.45 8.24 -5.28
C ILE A 375 7.17 8.99 -5.62
N THR A 376 6.51 8.69 -6.73
CA THR A 376 5.27 9.36 -7.16
C THR A 376 4.24 8.35 -7.64
N LEU A 377 3.21 8.12 -6.82
CA LEU A 377 2.23 7.05 -6.96
C LEU A 377 0.80 7.60 -6.83
N GLN A 378 0.32 8.32 -7.84
CA GLN A 378 -0.89 9.15 -7.75
C GLN A 378 -2.06 8.70 -8.66
N ASP A 379 -2.41 7.42 -8.66
CA ASP A 379 -3.56 6.88 -9.41
C ASP A 379 -4.72 6.69 -8.45
N ASN A 380 -5.91 7.12 -8.84
CA ASN A 380 -7.09 7.09 -7.97
C ASN A 380 -7.59 5.66 -7.70
N LEU A 381 -7.29 4.73 -8.60
CA LEU A 381 -7.62 3.31 -8.50
C LEU A 381 -6.60 2.50 -7.69
N ASN A 382 -5.58 3.16 -7.10
CA ASN A 382 -4.75 2.54 -6.09
C ASN A 382 -5.61 1.98 -4.93
N SER A 383 -5.19 0.85 -4.40
CA SER A 383 -5.84 0.14 -3.30
C SER A 383 -4.78 -0.50 -2.42
N VAL A 384 -4.12 0.32 -1.61
CA VAL A 384 -3.11 -0.08 -0.62
C VAL A 384 -3.63 0.14 0.79
N THR A 385 -3.49 -0.86 1.66
CA THR A 385 -3.89 -0.71 3.07
C THR A 385 -2.81 -0.01 3.89
N ASN A 386 -1.55 -0.50 3.80
CA ASN A 386 -0.42 0.03 4.56
C ASN A 386 0.71 0.49 3.64
N LEU A 387 1.21 1.70 3.88
CA LEU A 387 2.20 2.35 3.03
C LEU A 387 3.51 2.60 3.79
N TYR A 388 4.62 2.17 3.20
CA TYR A 388 5.99 2.35 3.68
C TYR A 388 6.85 2.90 2.54
N LEU A 389 7.22 4.18 2.63
CA LEU A 389 7.98 4.85 1.57
C LEU A 389 9.31 5.39 2.08
N SER A 390 10.38 5.21 1.31
CA SER A 390 11.68 5.77 1.65
C SER A 390 12.42 6.22 0.40
N ALA A 391 12.83 7.48 0.32
CA ALA A 391 13.61 8.01 -0.79
C ALA A 391 14.45 9.21 -0.34
N PRO A 392 15.56 9.56 -1.03
CA PRO A 392 16.21 10.85 -0.81
C PRO A 392 15.38 12.05 -1.31
N GLY A 393 14.54 11.85 -2.33
CA GLY A 393 13.66 12.87 -2.90
C GLY A 393 12.25 12.91 -2.28
N ALA A 394 11.36 13.69 -2.90
CA ALA A 394 9.98 13.84 -2.44
C ALA A 394 9.15 12.56 -2.61
N LEU A 395 8.15 12.39 -1.75
CA LEU A 395 7.19 11.29 -1.78
C LEU A 395 5.82 11.84 -2.15
N ALA A 396 5.11 11.17 -3.04
CA ALA A 396 3.73 11.51 -3.38
C ALA A 396 2.89 10.25 -3.53
N TYR A 397 1.73 10.21 -2.90
CA TYR A 397 0.81 9.08 -2.96
C TYR A 397 -0.64 9.55 -2.93
N TYR A 398 -1.46 8.99 -3.82
CA TYR A 398 -2.91 9.21 -3.85
C TYR A 398 -3.66 7.89 -4.05
N GLN A 399 -4.83 7.79 -3.42
CA GLN A 399 -5.87 6.82 -3.77
C GLN A 399 -7.26 7.30 -3.28
N ASP A 400 -8.34 6.85 -3.91
CA ASP A 400 -9.69 7.25 -3.49
C ASP A 400 -10.12 6.60 -2.15
N ALA A 401 -9.68 5.37 -1.87
CA ALA A 401 -10.03 4.65 -0.64
C ALA A 401 -9.18 5.10 0.57
N ALA A 402 -9.62 4.79 1.79
CA ALA A 402 -8.83 5.05 2.98
C ALA A 402 -7.53 4.23 3.01
N TYR A 403 -6.45 4.79 3.54
CA TYR A 403 -5.18 4.08 3.74
C TYR A 403 -4.39 4.58 4.96
N THR A 404 -3.43 3.76 5.39
CA THR A 404 -2.54 4.05 6.51
C THR A 404 -1.09 4.22 6.02
N ILE A 405 -0.47 5.32 6.40
CA ILE A 405 0.97 5.55 6.26
C ILE A 405 1.62 5.10 7.56
N VAL A 406 2.46 4.08 7.47
CA VAL A 406 3.14 3.49 8.62
C VAL A 406 4.56 4.04 8.76
N GLU A 407 5.25 4.21 7.63
CA GLU A 407 6.59 4.80 7.57
C GLU A 407 6.73 5.64 6.30
N ALA A 408 7.33 6.82 6.42
CA ALA A 408 7.64 7.66 5.29
C ALA A 408 8.91 8.47 5.58
N LYS A 409 9.94 8.32 4.75
CA LYS A 409 11.18 9.11 4.84
C LYS A 409 11.53 9.72 3.49
N GLY A 410 11.58 11.04 3.38
CA GLY A 410 11.80 11.72 2.10
C GLY A 410 12.22 13.18 2.21
N GLY A 411 12.50 13.80 1.07
CA GLY A 411 12.80 15.24 0.96
C GLY A 411 11.56 16.14 0.87
N GLY A 412 10.42 15.68 1.37
CA GLY A 412 9.09 16.28 1.21
C GLY A 412 8.02 15.20 0.97
N MET A 413 6.77 15.49 1.30
CA MET A 413 5.67 14.52 1.21
C MET A 413 4.38 15.21 0.75
N ASP A 414 3.67 14.59 -0.19
CA ASP A 414 2.32 14.96 -0.63
C ASP A 414 1.43 13.71 -0.62
N PHE A 415 0.62 13.57 0.43
CA PHE A 415 -0.26 12.43 0.62
C PHE A 415 -1.71 12.89 0.63
N SER A 416 -2.52 12.28 -0.23
CA SER A 416 -3.90 12.69 -0.40
C SER A 416 -4.85 11.52 -0.61
N SER A 417 -6.12 11.69 -0.22
CA SER A 417 -7.15 10.67 -0.38
C SER A 417 -8.55 11.25 -0.58
N ALA A 418 -9.43 10.56 -1.30
CA ALA A 418 -10.87 10.82 -1.18
C ALA A 418 -11.46 10.21 0.12
N GLY A 419 -10.82 9.20 0.69
CA GLY A 419 -11.15 8.55 1.95
C GLY A 419 -10.34 9.08 3.14
N ASN A 420 -10.37 8.35 4.26
CA ASN A 420 -9.59 8.69 5.45
C ASN A 420 -8.09 8.52 5.20
N LEU A 421 -7.30 9.46 5.69
CA LEU A 421 -5.85 9.39 5.68
C LEU A 421 -5.33 9.20 7.11
N THR A 422 -4.64 8.10 7.37
CA THR A 422 -4.16 7.78 8.73
C THR A 422 -2.64 7.65 8.75
N LEU A 423 -1.97 8.31 9.68
CA LEU A 423 -0.57 8.07 10.02
C LEU A 423 -0.57 7.30 11.34
N ALA A 424 -0.23 6.01 11.30
CA ALA A 424 -0.26 5.16 12.48
C ALA A 424 0.71 3.98 12.37
N PRO A 425 1.34 3.55 13.47
CA PRO A 425 2.04 2.28 13.49
C PRO A 425 1.02 1.13 13.33
N VAL A 426 1.41 0.06 12.64
CA VAL A 426 0.65 -1.19 12.70
C VAL A 426 1.18 -2.06 13.83
N THR A 427 0.34 -2.96 14.36
CA THR A 427 0.71 -3.83 15.48
C THR A 427 1.98 -4.62 15.15
N GLY A 428 3.05 -4.39 15.90
CA GLY A 428 4.33 -5.08 15.74
C GLY A 428 5.35 -4.44 14.79
N SER A 429 5.03 -3.34 14.09
CA SER A 429 5.97 -2.66 13.15
C SER A 429 6.92 -1.65 13.80
N GLY A 430 6.88 -1.48 15.12
CA GLY A 430 7.57 -0.39 15.81
C GLY A 430 6.81 0.95 15.74
N PRO A 431 7.40 2.04 16.25
CA PRO A 431 6.75 3.35 16.27
C PRO A 431 6.64 3.98 14.88
N LEU A 432 5.67 4.87 14.71
CA LEU A 432 5.51 5.75 13.57
C LEU A 432 6.81 6.53 13.31
N ASN A 433 7.29 6.49 12.08
CA ASN A 433 8.49 7.23 11.68
C ASN A 433 8.22 7.97 10.38
N ILE A 434 7.82 9.24 10.52
CA ILE A 434 7.57 10.14 9.39
C ILE A 434 8.61 11.26 9.44
N ASP A 435 9.47 11.34 8.43
CA ASP A 435 10.56 12.32 8.37
C ASP A 435 10.70 12.88 6.95
N ALA A 436 10.24 14.13 6.77
CA ALA A 436 10.38 14.88 5.51
C ALA A 436 11.73 15.62 5.40
N GLY A 437 12.65 15.43 6.34
CA GLY A 437 13.94 16.11 6.37
C GLY A 437 13.78 17.63 6.37
N THR A 438 14.29 18.29 5.33
CA THR A 438 14.15 19.74 5.14
C THR A 438 12.94 20.14 4.27
N GLY A 439 12.15 19.15 3.83
CA GLY A 439 10.96 19.33 3.01
C GLY A 439 9.69 19.52 3.82
N ASP A 440 8.60 19.79 3.10
CA ASP A 440 7.27 20.01 3.68
C ASP A 440 6.45 18.72 3.65
N ILE A 441 5.48 18.58 4.55
CA ILE A 441 4.45 17.53 4.51
C ILE A 441 3.11 18.19 4.17
N LEU A 442 2.47 17.72 3.11
CA LEU A 442 1.14 18.10 2.69
C LEU A 442 0.24 16.87 2.84
N LEU A 443 -0.78 16.97 3.70
CA LEU A 443 -1.79 15.94 3.91
C LEU A 443 -3.15 16.50 3.53
N SER A 444 -3.88 15.83 2.64
CA SER A 444 -5.21 16.28 2.25
C SER A 444 -6.25 15.18 2.07
N THR A 445 -7.51 15.50 2.39
CA THR A 445 -8.67 14.68 2.07
C THR A 445 -9.71 15.48 1.29
N THR A 446 -10.35 14.84 0.31
CA THR A 446 -11.38 15.49 -0.54
C THR A 446 -12.80 15.01 -0.28
N GLY A 447 -12.99 13.84 0.34
CA GLY A 447 -14.31 13.34 0.73
C GLY A 447 -14.89 14.10 1.91
N GLY A 448 -16.18 14.45 1.84
CA GLY A 448 -16.83 15.27 2.88
C GLY A 448 -16.87 14.66 4.28
N ALA A 449 -16.81 13.32 4.39
CA ALA A 449 -16.74 12.60 5.66
C ALA A 449 -15.31 12.17 6.03
N SER A 450 -14.32 12.50 5.21
CA SER A 450 -12.98 11.92 5.27
C SER A 450 -12.05 12.73 6.17
N ALA A 451 -11.52 12.10 7.20
CA ALA A 451 -10.65 12.73 8.21
C ALA A 451 -9.16 12.44 7.96
N ILE A 452 -8.30 13.30 8.50
CA ILE A 452 -6.86 13.02 8.64
C ILE A 452 -6.59 12.68 10.10
N SER A 453 -5.90 11.58 10.38
CA SER A 453 -5.56 11.19 11.75
C SER A 453 -4.09 10.83 11.89
N VAL A 454 -3.42 11.37 12.91
CA VAL A 454 -2.04 11.03 13.29
C VAL A 454 -2.11 10.40 14.69
N THR A 455 -1.88 9.10 14.77
CA THR A 455 -2.23 8.33 15.97
C THR A 455 -1.15 7.32 16.33
N GLY A 456 -1.08 6.95 17.61
CA GLY A 456 -0.14 5.95 18.10
C GLY A 456 1.19 6.57 18.52
N SER A 457 2.22 5.73 18.68
CA SER A 457 3.55 6.18 19.13
C SER A 457 4.45 6.52 17.96
N GLY A 458 5.33 7.51 18.11
CA GLY A 458 6.38 7.83 17.15
C GLY A 458 6.53 9.32 16.85
N THR A 459 7.17 9.63 15.74
CA THR A 459 7.54 11.00 15.35
C THR A 459 7.07 11.37 13.96
N VAL A 460 6.65 12.63 13.81
CA VAL A 460 6.43 13.31 12.53
C VAL A 460 7.33 14.54 12.48
N LEU A 461 8.28 14.58 11.54
CA LEU A 461 9.27 15.66 11.39
C LEU A 461 9.17 16.28 10.00
N ALA A 462 9.15 17.62 9.93
CA ALA A 462 9.19 18.35 8.67
C ALA A 462 9.72 19.78 8.83
N LYS A 463 9.93 20.47 7.71
CA LYS A 463 10.05 21.93 7.70
C LYS A 463 8.70 22.57 8.00
N ASN A 464 7.71 22.39 7.12
CA ASN A 464 6.33 22.80 7.35
C ASN A 464 5.39 21.60 7.27
N ILE A 465 4.24 21.66 7.95
CA ILE A 465 3.16 20.68 7.76
C ILE A 465 1.85 21.40 7.44
N LYS A 466 1.15 20.94 6.41
CA LYS A 466 -0.18 21.43 6.05
C LYS A 466 -1.19 20.29 6.04
N PHE A 467 -2.26 20.47 6.82
CA PHE A 467 -3.42 19.58 6.85
C PHE A 467 -4.60 20.28 6.18
N THR A 468 -5.23 19.62 5.20
CA THR A 468 -6.44 20.11 4.54
C THR A 468 -7.49 19.01 4.52
N SER A 469 -8.55 19.16 5.31
CA SER A 469 -9.61 18.15 5.44
C SER A 469 -10.99 18.81 5.40
N ALA A 470 -11.95 18.21 4.71
CA ALA A 470 -13.35 18.64 4.80
C ALA A 470 -14.01 18.20 6.12
N ASN A 471 -13.37 17.29 6.88
CA ASN A 471 -13.82 16.78 8.17
C ASN A 471 -12.75 17.08 9.25
N ALA A 472 -12.59 16.19 10.23
CA ALA A 472 -11.67 16.37 11.34
C ALA A 472 -10.20 16.15 10.95
N VAL A 473 -9.31 16.82 11.68
CA VAL A 473 -7.89 16.47 11.82
C VAL A 473 -7.65 16.03 13.26
N ASN A 474 -7.24 14.78 13.47
CA ASN A 474 -7.09 14.18 14.78
C ASN A 474 -5.63 13.86 15.11
N PHE A 475 -5.22 14.13 16.34
CA PHE A 475 -3.94 13.71 16.91
C PHE A 475 -4.22 12.94 18.20
N SER A 476 -3.69 11.71 18.32
CA SER A 476 -3.88 10.92 19.53
C SER A 476 -2.64 10.14 19.94
N GLY A 477 -2.30 10.19 21.23
CA GLY A 477 -1.22 9.39 21.79
C GLY A 477 -1.57 7.90 21.74
N GLY A 478 -0.58 7.03 21.89
CA GLY A 478 -0.86 5.60 21.89
C GLY A 478 -1.49 5.10 23.19
N SER A 479 -2.04 3.89 23.13
CA SER A 479 -2.79 3.26 24.22
C SER A 479 -2.33 1.83 24.52
N ASN A 480 -1.13 1.44 24.07
CA ASN A 480 -0.62 0.09 24.31
C ASN A 480 -0.18 -0.06 25.76
N ALA A 481 -0.75 -1.04 26.46
CA ALA A 481 -0.45 -1.30 27.87
C ALA A 481 1.01 -1.72 28.09
N GLY A 482 1.61 -1.23 29.18
CA GLY A 482 2.94 -1.68 29.63
C GLY A 482 4.14 -1.11 28.86
N VAL A 483 3.92 -0.21 27.89
CA VAL A 483 4.99 0.45 27.13
C VAL A 483 4.72 1.95 26.99
N SER A 484 5.77 2.75 26.76
CA SER A 484 5.60 4.17 26.44
C SER A 484 5.20 4.35 24.97
N ASN A 485 4.23 5.22 24.71
CA ASN A 485 3.61 5.43 23.41
C ASN A 485 3.44 6.92 23.04
N ASP A 486 4.50 7.70 23.19
CA ASP A 486 4.48 9.13 22.90
C ASP A 486 4.35 9.40 21.39
N LEU A 487 3.49 10.35 21.02
CA LEU A 487 3.40 10.94 19.69
C LEU A 487 4.04 12.32 19.71
N SER A 488 4.97 12.57 18.78
CA SER A 488 5.65 13.85 18.65
C SER A 488 5.59 14.37 17.22
N VAL A 489 4.87 15.46 17.00
CA VAL A 489 4.78 16.18 15.72
C VAL A 489 5.62 17.45 15.83
N LYS A 490 6.72 17.55 15.09
CA LYS A 490 7.67 18.66 15.18
C LYS A 490 7.96 19.30 13.83
N THR A 491 7.98 20.63 13.82
CA THR A 491 8.33 21.42 12.64
C THR A 491 9.34 22.51 12.97
N THR A 492 10.22 22.83 12.02
CA THR A 492 11.13 23.98 12.14
C THR A 492 10.48 25.28 11.65
N GLY A 493 9.57 25.18 10.68
CA GLY A 493 8.71 26.23 10.16
C GLY A 493 7.29 26.09 10.72
N ASP A 494 6.28 26.24 9.86
CA ASP A 494 4.89 26.41 10.24
C ASP A 494 4.08 25.10 10.26
N ILE A 495 3.01 25.08 11.04
CA ILE A 495 1.91 24.10 10.92
C ILE A 495 0.64 24.84 10.53
N GLU A 496 0.03 24.45 9.41
CA GLU A 496 -1.28 24.96 8.96
C GLU A 496 -2.32 23.85 9.00
N VAL A 497 -3.46 24.10 9.67
CA VAL A 497 -4.62 23.20 9.72
C VAL A 497 -5.83 23.92 9.14
N ASN A 498 -6.41 23.35 8.09
CA ASN A 498 -7.70 23.76 7.53
C ASN A 498 -8.65 22.55 7.60
N ALA A 499 -9.63 22.59 8.51
CA ALA A 499 -10.46 21.42 8.82
C ALA A 499 -11.90 21.80 9.20
N ALA A 500 -12.81 20.83 9.27
CA ALA A 500 -14.08 21.04 9.97
C ALA A 500 -13.86 21.15 11.47
N SER A 501 -13.00 20.29 12.04
CA SER A 501 -12.61 20.33 13.44
C SER A 501 -11.17 19.87 13.61
N MET A 502 -10.55 20.21 14.72
CA MET A 502 -9.24 19.68 15.10
C MET A 502 -9.30 19.13 16.52
N ASN A 503 -8.82 17.90 16.71
CA ASN A 503 -8.81 17.22 18.00
C ASN A 503 -7.39 16.77 18.34
N VAL A 504 -6.91 17.08 19.54
CA VAL A 504 -5.62 16.64 20.07
C VAL A 504 -5.88 15.98 21.41
N THR A 505 -5.58 14.69 21.55
CA THR A 505 -5.86 13.95 22.79
C THR A 505 -4.62 13.19 23.26
N GLY A 506 -4.24 13.34 24.53
CA GLY A 506 -3.22 12.48 25.13
C GLY A 506 -3.58 10.99 25.01
N GLY A 507 -2.60 10.11 25.10
CA GLY A 507 -2.80 8.67 25.00
C GLY A 507 -3.37 8.04 26.27
N THR A 508 -3.11 6.75 26.46
CA THR A 508 -3.44 6.02 27.69
C THR A 508 -2.19 5.38 28.27
N ALA A 509 -1.79 5.80 29.46
CA ALA A 509 -0.66 5.23 30.20
C ALA A 509 -1.15 4.54 31.48
N THR A 510 -0.89 3.24 31.58
CA THR A 510 -1.24 2.43 32.77
C THR A 510 0.02 1.79 33.33
N ALA A 511 0.57 2.36 34.39
CA ALA A 511 1.84 1.94 34.99
C ALA A 511 1.63 1.03 36.20
N GLY A 512 2.26 -0.14 36.17
CA GLY A 512 2.33 -1.09 37.28
C GLY A 512 3.56 -0.88 38.18
N LEU A 513 3.79 -1.82 39.10
CA LEU A 513 4.91 -1.79 40.05
C LEU A 513 6.25 -1.50 39.37
N GLY A 514 6.93 -0.43 39.82
CA GLY A 514 8.24 0.00 39.33
C GLY A 514 8.29 0.57 37.90
N GLN A 515 7.15 0.77 37.22
CA GLN A 515 7.13 1.25 35.83
C GLN A 515 7.06 2.77 35.74
N SER A 516 7.73 3.35 34.74
CA SER A 516 7.57 4.75 34.32
C SER A 516 7.19 4.79 32.85
N LEU A 517 5.91 5.06 32.56
CA LEU A 517 5.34 5.01 31.21
C LEU A 517 4.81 6.38 30.78
N LYS A 518 4.98 6.69 29.50
CA LYS A 518 4.50 7.94 28.89
C LYS A 518 3.66 7.65 27.66
N SER A 519 2.62 8.41 27.41
CA SER A 519 1.75 8.32 26.23
C SER A 519 1.27 9.71 25.89
N ASP A 520 2.22 10.62 25.77
CA ASP A 520 1.97 12.03 25.50
C ASP A 520 1.68 12.26 24.01
N VAL A 521 0.96 13.34 23.71
CA VAL A 521 0.99 13.98 22.39
C VAL A 521 1.70 15.30 22.53
N ALA A 522 2.70 15.55 21.71
CA ALA A 522 3.38 16.83 21.61
C ALA A 522 3.35 17.35 20.18
N ILE A 523 2.76 18.53 19.98
CA ILE A 523 2.81 19.27 18.72
C ILE A 523 3.68 20.49 18.96
N GLU A 524 4.83 20.55 18.30
CA GLU A 524 5.82 21.61 18.46
C GLU A 524 6.13 22.25 17.10
N THR A 525 5.95 23.58 17.00
CA THR A 525 6.30 24.34 15.80
C THR A 525 7.27 25.46 16.10
N GLY A 526 8.36 25.49 15.32
CA GLY A 526 9.34 26.59 15.33
C GLY A 526 8.81 27.86 14.66
N GLY A 527 7.67 27.80 13.97
CA GLY A 527 7.05 28.92 13.28
C GLY A 527 5.67 29.27 13.83
N ILE A 528 4.74 29.47 12.91
CA ILE A 528 3.34 29.77 13.19
C ILE A 528 2.54 28.46 13.24
N LEU A 529 1.81 28.26 14.32
CA LEU A 529 0.68 27.35 14.33
C LEU A 529 -0.57 28.11 13.89
N LYS A 530 -1.02 27.84 12.67
CA LYS A 530 -2.23 28.42 12.09
C LYS A 530 -3.34 27.38 12.04
N ILE A 531 -4.43 27.61 12.76
CA ILE A 531 -5.57 26.71 12.79
C ILE A 531 -6.80 27.46 12.31
N THR A 532 -7.44 26.95 11.27
CA THR A 532 -8.72 27.39 10.75
C THR A 532 -9.70 26.22 10.76
N THR A 533 -10.71 26.29 11.61
CA THR A 533 -11.79 25.30 11.68
C THR A 533 -13.15 25.93 11.41
N THR A 534 -14.06 25.18 10.77
CA THR A 534 -15.46 25.64 10.66
C THR A 534 -16.29 25.28 11.90
N GLY A 535 -15.88 24.25 12.63
CA GLY A 535 -16.43 23.80 13.91
C GLY A 535 -15.37 23.85 15.00
N ASP A 536 -15.37 22.85 15.88
CA ASP A 536 -14.64 22.91 17.15
C ASP A 536 -13.13 22.64 17.03
N LEU A 537 -12.36 23.24 17.94
CA LEU A 537 -10.98 22.88 18.26
C LEU A 537 -10.95 22.30 19.67
N THR A 538 -10.43 21.09 19.85
CA THR A 538 -10.36 20.43 21.16
C THR A 538 -8.94 19.95 21.46
N LEU A 539 -8.42 20.36 22.61
CA LEU A 539 -7.23 19.79 23.23
C LEU A 539 -7.64 19.08 24.51
N GLY A 540 -7.36 17.79 24.62
CA GLY A 540 -7.69 16.96 25.78
C GLY A 540 -6.46 16.25 26.34
N GLY A 541 -6.29 16.28 27.66
CA GLY A 541 -5.38 15.35 28.32
C GLY A 541 -5.86 13.92 28.09
N GLY A 542 -4.93 12.97 28.16
CA GLY A 542 -5.23 11.55 28.02
C GLY A 542 -5.72 10.91 29.31
N ALA A 543 -5.45 9.62 29.45
CA ALA A 543 -5.73 8.86 30.67
C ALA A 543 -4.44 8.31 31.27
N ALA A 544 -4.14 8.68 32.52
CA ALA A 544 -2.98 8.19 33.25
C ALA A 544 -3.43 7.43 34.50
N SER A 545 -2.97 6.20 34.66
CA SER A 545 -3.29 5.39 35.83
C SER A 545 -2.07 4.67 36.38
N THR A 546 -2.04 4.55 37.70
CA THR A 546 -0.98 3.87 38.45
C THR A 546 -1.60 2.86 39.39
N SER A 547 -0.95 1.72 39.60
CA SER A 547 -1.41 0.70 40.55
C SER A 547 -0.51 0.53 41.78
N ASP A 548 0.60 1.26 41.87
CA ASP A 548 1.64 1.07 42.91
C ASP A 548 2.30 2.39 43.33
N SER A 549 2.81 2.44 44.56
CA SER A 549 3.52 3.59 45.14
C SER A 549 4.77 4.06 44.38
N THR A 550 5.39 3.19 43.59
CA THR A 550 6.62 3.44 42.83
C THR A 550 6.39 3.72 41.35
N ALA A 551 5.15 3.60 40.89
CA ALA A 551 4.78 3.74 39.48
C ALA A 551 4.65 5.20 39.05
N GLN A 552 4.98 5.49 37.78
CA GLN A 552 4.78 6.79 37.14
C GLN A 552 4.05 6.62 35.79
N ALA A 553 2.95 7.33 35.59
CA ALA A 553 2.19 7.32 34.33
C ALA A 553 1.98 8.74 33.77
N GLN A 554 2.17 8.93 32.48
CA GLN A 554 2.05 10.24 31.82
C GLN A 554 1.23 10.12 30.53
N ALA A 555 0.23 10.97 30.33
CA ALA A 555 -0.63 10.99 29.15
C ALA A 555 -1.12 12.42 28.84
N ASN A 556 -0.20 13.33 28.55
CA ASN A 556 -0.49 14.74 28.30
C ASN A 556 -0.81 15.02 26.84
N ALA A 557 -1.42 16.18 26.58
CA ALA A 557 -1.44 16.83 25.28
C ALA A 557 -0.73 18.18 25.38
N PHE A 558 0.32 18.37 24.58
CA PHE A 558 1.11 19.59 24.51
C PHE A 558 0.97 20.23 23.13
N LEU A 559 0.75 21.54 23.13
CA LEU A 559 0.80 22.39 21.95
C LEU A 559 1.80 23.51 22.19
N SER A 560 2.85 23.58 21.39
CA SER A 560 3.91 24.58 21.50
C SER A 560 4.16 25.28 20.18
N ALA A 561 4.18 26.62 20.18
CA ALA A 561 4.42 27.41 18.97
C ALA A 561 5.12 28.75 19.26
N ASN A 562 5.94 29.23 18.33
CA ASN A 562 6.45 30.61 18.39
C ASN A 562 5.31 31.63 18.21
N LYS A 563 4.36 31.33 17.32
CA LYS A 563 3.17 32.15 17.14
C LYS A 563 1.93 31.29 16.98
N LEU A 564 0.84 31.71 17.60
CA LEU A 564 -0.48 31.11 17.44
C LEU A 564 -1.41 32.06 16.67
N ASP A 565 -2.07 31.53 15.63
CA ASP A 565 -3.08 32.19 14.83
C ASP A 565 -4.32 31.28 14.73
N LEU A 566 -5.40 31.67 15.41
CA LEU A 566 -6.60 30.85 15.56
C LEU A 566 -7.81 31.53 14.94
N LYS A 567 -8.49 30.77 14.08
CA LYS A 567 -9.84 31.06 13.62
C LYS A 567 -10.71 29.82 13.78
N VAL A 568 -11.57 29.82 14.80
CA VAL A 568 -12.41 28.68 15.17
C VAL A 568 -13.87 29.06 14.94
N GLY A 569 -14.53 28.39 14.00
CA GLY A 569 -15.94 28.61 13.68
C GLY A 569 -16.91 28.02 14.71
N GLY A 570 -16.46 27.05 15.51
CA GLY A 570 -17.20 26.50 16.65
C GLY A 570 -16.60 26.95 17.99
N ASN A 571 -16.51 26.02 18.92
CA ASN A 571 -15.96 26.21 20.25
C ASN A 571 -14.49 25.82 20.31
N PHE A 572 -13.74 26.43 21.24
CA PHE A 572 -12.39 26.02 21.57
C PHE A 572 -12.34 25.44 22.98
N TYR A 573 -11.96 24.17 23.10
CA TYR A 573 -11.85 23.43 24.34
C TYR A 573 -10.41 23.10 24.69
N ILE A 574 -10.03 23.31 25.96
CA ILE A 574 -8.81 22.77 26.57
C ILE A 574 -9.22 22.03 27.85
N ASN A 575 -9.16 20.71 27.80
CA ASN A 575 -9.65 19.85 28.87
C ASN A 575 -8.50 19.08 29.49
N GLY A 576 -8.33 19.16 30.80
CA GLY A 576 -7.46 18.24 31.53
C GLY A 576 -7.95 16.80 31.37
N GLY A 577 -7.03 15.86 31.41
CA GLY A 577 -7.31 14.44 31.26
C GLY A 577 -7.83 13.78 32.53
N THR A 578 -7.85 12.45 32.52
CA THR A 578 -8.31 11.65 33.65
C THR A 578 -7.14 10.94 34.31
N VAL A 579 -7.07 11.04 35.64
CA VAL A 579 -6.07 10.37 36.46
C VAL A 579 -6.74 9.43 37.46
N SER A 580 -6.24 8.19 37.53
CA SER A 580 -6.68 7.19 38.50
C SER A 580 -5.49 6.64 39.28
N LEU A 581 -5.44 6.89 40.59
CA LEU A 581 -4.32 6.53 41.46
C LEU A 581 -4.63 5.33 42.34
N GLY A 582 -3.85 4.26 42.20
CA GLY A 582 -3.67 3.20 43.19
C GLY A 582 -2.39 3.36 44.04
N GLY A 583 -1.61 4.41 43.78
CA GLY A 583 -0.31 4.78 44.38
C GLY A 583 0.49 5.70 43.44
N GLY A 584 1.70 6.11 43.81
CA GLY A 584 2.68 6.68 42.86
C GLY A 584 2.29 8.03 42.24
N GLU A 585 2.84 8.31 41.05
CA GLU A 585 2.67 9.60 40.34
C GLU A 585 1.96 9.45 38.99
N ALA A 586 0.96 10.30 38.69
CA ALA A 586 0.30 10.28 37.38
C ALA A 586 -0.06 11.66 36.83
N ASN A 587 0.10 11.86 35.52
CA ASN A 587 -0.14 13.16 34.88
C ASN A 587 -0.92 13.00 33.57
N ALA A 588 -2.04 13.70 33.44
CA ALA A 588 -2.82 13.78 32.22
C ALA A 588 -3.33 15.21 32.00
N SER A 589 -2.46 16.10 31.56
CA SER A 589 -2.74 17.53 31.38
C SER A 589 -2.87 17.91 29.90
N ALA A 590 -3.72 18.88 29.59
CA ALA A 590 -3.74 19.59 28.31
C ALA A 590 -3.10 20.96 28.48
N ILE A 591 -2.04 21.23 27.73
CA ILE A 591 -1.23 22.44 27.92
C ILE A 591 -0.87 23.08 26.59
N VAL A 592 -1.09 24.39 26.50
CA VAL A 592 -0.70 25.23 25.37
C VAL A 592 0.35 26.24 25.83
N PHE A 593 1.52 26.22 25.18
CA PHE A 593 2.64 27.13 25.42
C PHE A 593 2.95 27.90 24.14
N VAL A 594 2.80 29.22 24.14
CA VAL A 594 3.05 29.99 22.91
C VAL A 594 3.79 31.29 23.19
N LYS A 595 4.79 31.62 22.38
CA LYS A 595 5.53 32.89 22.61
C LYS A 595 4.65 34.11 22.32
N SER A 596 3.83 34.06 21.26
CA SER A 596 2.96 35.18 20.89
C SER A 596 1.64 34.74 20.26
N GLY A 597 0.53 35.39 20.61
CA GLY A 597 -0.75 35.26 19.91
C GLY A 597 -1.13 36.61 19.30
N LYS A 598 -1.30 36.69 17.97
CA LYS A 598 -1.73 37.95 17.31
C LYS A 598 -3.19 37.94 16.84
N GLY A 599 -3.84 36.78 16.81
CA GLY A 599 -5.21 36.61 16.33
C GLY A 599 -5.84 35.40 16.99
N PHE A 600 -6.79 35.62 17.89
CA PHE A 600 -7.60 34.60 18.53
C PHE A 600 -9.06 34.95 18.29
N ASP A 601 -9.69 34.27 17.34
CA ASP A 601 -11.08 34.49 16.96
C ASP A 601 -11.84 33.17 17.08
N VAL A 602 -12.73 33.09 18.06
CA VAL A 602 -13.61 31.93 18.30
C VAL A 602 -15.04 32.38 18.14
N THR A 603 -15.79 31.78 17.22
CA THR A 603 -17.21 32.18 17.02
C THR A 603 -18.10 31.67 18.16
N GLY A 604 -17.78 30.50 18.74
CA GLY A 604 -18.46 29.93 19.91
C GLY A 604 -17.79 30.27 21.24
N ASP A 605 -17.84 29.31 22.16
CA ASP A 605 -17.27 29.42 23.50
C ASP A 605 -15.76 29.06 23.52
N PHE A 606 -14.99 29.73 24.37
CA PHE A 606 -13.64 29.31 24.75
C PHE A 606 -13.67 28.75 26.18
N VAL A 607 -13.47 27.45 26.34
CA VAL A 607 -13.64 26.77 27.62
C VAL A 607 -12.37 26.00 28.00
N LEU A 608 -11.87 26.28 29.20
CA LEU A 608 -10.85 25.48 29.88
C LEU A 608 -11.50 24.72 31.02
N THR A 609 -11.32 23.41 31.05
CA THR A 609 -11.85 22.55 32.12
C THR A 609 -10.72 21.71 32.70
N GLY A 610 -10.41 21.90 33.96
CA GLY A 610 -9.45 21.05 34.65
C GLY A 610 -9.92 19.59 34.67
N GLY A 611 -8.98 18.66 34.70
CA GLY A 611 -9.27 17.24 34.56
C GLY A 611 -9.88 16.60 35.81
N ALA A 612 -9.93 15.27 35.82
CA ALA A 612 -10.48 14.51 36.93
C ALA A 612 -9.41 13.63 37.56
N ILE A 613 -9.22 13.76 38.88
CA ILE A 613 -8.34 12.87 39.65
C ILE A 613 -9.21 11.99 40.55
N THR A 614 -8.90 10.70 40.59
CA THR A 614 -9.56 9.70 41.44
C THR A 614 -8.52 8.84 42.17
N GLY A 615 -8.91 8.28 43.32
CA GLY A 615 -8.02 7.44 44.13
C GLY A 615 -7.02 8.23 45.00
N THR A 616 -5.97 7.55 45.47
CA THR A 616 -4.95 8.13 46.37
C THR A 616 -3.54 7.80 45.87
N GLY A 617 -2.65 8.80 45.83
CA GLY A 617 -1.25 8.65 45.40
C GLY A 617 -0.35 9.74 45.97
N THR A 618 0.93 9.76 45.58
CA THR A 618 1.92 10.73 46.09
C THR A 618 1.84 12.07 45.37
N LYS A 619 1.52 12.06 44.07
CA LYS A 619 1.46 13.26 43.22
C LYS A 619 0.61 13.02 41.97
N ALA A 620 -0.21 13.99 41.57
CA ALA A 620 -0.90 13.90 40.29
C ALA A 620 -1.28 15.26 39.72
N THR A 621 -1.32 15.35 38.41
CA THR A 621 -1.76 16.55 37.70
C THR A 621 -2.71 16.21 36.56
N ALA A 622 -3.79 16.98 36.45
CA ALA A 622 -4.78 16.88 35.38
C ALA A 622 -5.18 18.31 34.97
N LEU A 623 -4.22 19.05 34.42
CA LEU A 623 -4.36 20.50 34.23
C LEU A 623 -4.97 20.82 32.87
N ALA A 624 -5.68 21.95 32.80
CA ALA A 624 -5.99 22.64 31.55
C ALA A 624 -5.28 24.00 31.56
N VAL A 625 -4.25 24.19 30.74
CA VAL A 625 -3.40 25.40 30.80
C VAL A 625 -3.29 26.05 29.44
N PHE A 626 -3.47 27.37 29.42
CA PHE A 626 -3.16 28.23 28.28
C PHE A 626 -2.17 29.31 28.71
N ASP A 627 -0.93 29.26 28.19
CA ASP A 627 0.20 30.06 28.67
C ASP A 627 0.97 30.81 27.56
N PRO A 628 0.45 31.95 27.08
CA PRO A 628 1.19 32.85 26.19
C PRO A 628 2.25 33.73 26.88
N GLU A 629 3.29 34.14 26.14
CA GLU A 629 4.37 35.01 26.67
C GLU A 629 4.22 36.51 26.33
N LEU A 630 3.35 36.90 25.39
CA LEU A 630 3.10 38.30 24.98
C LEU A 630 1.62 38.68 25.16
N THR A 631 1.28 39.95 24.93
CA THR A 631 -0.11 40.44 25.01
C THR A 631 -1.10 39.49 24.33
N LEU A 632 -2.12 39.09 25.09
CA LEU A 632 -3.12 38.12 24.66
C LEU A 632 -4.45 38.84 24.42
N GLU A 633 -4.89 38.88 23.17
CA GLU A 633 -6.22 39.34 22.80
C GLU A 633 -7.10 38.13 22.48
N ILE A 634 -8.19 37.94 23.24
CA ILE A 634 -9.16 36.85 23.04
C ILE A 634 -10.47 37.45 22.54
N LYS A 635 -10.91 37.04 21.34
CA LYS A 635 -12.24 37.36 20.81
C LYS A 635 -13.13 36.12 20.80
N THR A 636 -14.29 36.20 21.43
CA THR A 636 -15.29 35.12 21.41
C THR A 636 -16.68 35.63 21.04
N GLY A 637 -17.38 34.91 20.16
CA GLY A 637 -18.82 35.11 19.93
C GLY A 637 -19.71 34.44 20.98
N GLY A 638 -19.17 33.47 21.74
CA GLY A 638 -19.79 32.88 22.92
C GLY A 638 -19.25 33.48 24.22
N SER A 639 -19.06 32.60 25.21
CA SER A 639 -18.50 32.88 26.53
C SER A 639 -17.05 32.40 26.64
N VAL A 640 -16.31 32.96 27.61
CA VAL A 640 -15.05 32.41 28.08
C VAL A 640 -15.29 31.77 29.44
N ALA A 641 -15.02 30.47 29.58
CA ALA A 641 -15.20 29.74 30.84
C ALA A 641 -13.90 29.06 31.28
N VAL A 642 -13.48 29.29 32.52
CA VAL A 642 -12.33 28.64 33.15
C VAL A 642 -12.81 27.91 34.39
N VAL A 643 -12.93 26.58 34.29
CA VAL A 643 -13.53 25.73 35.32
C VAL A 643 -12.51 24.77 35.89
N GLY A 644 -12.24 24.84 37.19
CA GLY A 644 -11.35 23.90 37.88
C GLY A 644 -11.88 22.46 37.82
N GLY A 645 -10.99 21.49 37.76
CA GLY A 645 -11.30 20.06 37.70
C GLY A 645 -11.52 19.41 39.07
N THR A 646 -11.76 18.11 39.09
CA THR A 646 -12.18 17.37 40.29
C THR A 646 -11.02 16.65 40.98
N VAL A 647 -11.00 16.69 42.32
CA VAL A 647 -9.99 15.98 43.15
C VAL A 647 -10.64 15.30 44.38
N PRO A 648 -10.24 14.07 44.76
CA PRO A 648 -10.79 13.38 45.93
C PRO A 648 -10.05 13.88 47.17
N SER A 649 -10.67 14.73 47.98
CA SER A 649 -10.11 15.31 49.22
C SER A 649 -8.66 15.85 49.09
N ALA A 650 -8.50 17.16 48.86
CA ALA A 650 -7.23 17.81 48.53
C ALA A 650 -6.00 17.34 49.36
N SER A 651 -5.18 16.47 48.76
CA SER A 651 -3.77 16.29 49.12
C SER A 651 -2.95 17.37 48.41
N ALA A 652 -1.88 17.88 49.06
CA ALA A 652 -1.12 19.04 48.56
C ALA A 652 -0.49 18.85 47.16
N ASN A 653 -0.36 17.60 46.71
CA ASN A 653 0.32 17.25 45.47
C ASN A 653 -0.63 16.80 44.35
N LEU A 654 -1.95 16.89 44.53
CA LEU A 654 -2.95 16.54 43.52
C LEU A 654 -3.57 17.83 42.94
N LEU A 655 -3.38 18.08 41.65
CA LEU A 655 -3.75 19.34 41.00
C LEU A 655 -4.57 19.08 39.74
N ALA A 656 -5.82 19.52 39.71
CA ALA A 656 -6.69 19.39 38.54
C ALA A 656 -7.18 20.76 38.04
N SER A 657 -6.36 21.81 38.14
CA SER A 657 -6.80 23.19 37.89
C SER A 657 -6.96 23.52 36.41
N ALA A 658 -7.76 24.54 36.12
CA ALA A 658 -7.79 25.23 34.84
C ALA A 658 -7.16 26.61 34.97
N SER A 659 -6.27 26.99 34.06
CA SER A 659 -5.66 28.32 34.09
C SER A 659 -5.37 28.94 32.72
N ILE A 660 -5.67 30.22 32.62
CA ILE A 660 -5.10 31.12 31.61
C ILE A 660 -4.01 31.93 32.33
N GLN A 661 -2.79 31.83 31.86
CA GLN A 661 -1.67 32.57 32.42
C GLN A 661 -0.99 33.31 31.27
N ASN A 662 -0.71 34.60 31.40
CA ASN A 662 -0.06 35.33 30.30
C ASN A 662 1.09 36.17 30.84
N ALA A 663 2.26 36.18 30.22
CA ALA A 663 3.36 37.06 30.61
C ALA A 663 3.20 38.52 30.09
N GLY A 664 1.97 38.92 29.77
CA GLY A 664 1.59 40.29 29.41
C GLY A 664 0.14 40.59 29.76
N PRO A 665 -0.40 41.75 29.31
CA PRO A 665 -1.81 42.09 29.48
C PRO A 665 -2.72 41.07 28.80
N ILE A 666 -3.91 40.85 29.36
CA ILE A 666 -4.95 40.00 28.78
C ILE A 666 -6.16 40.87 28.49
N ASP A 667 -6.59 40.90 27.24
CA ASP A 667 -7.76 41.65 26.79
C ASP A 667 -8.80 40.69 26.21
N PHE A 668 -9.94 40.59 26.87
CA PHE A 668 -11.08 39.80 26.42
C PHE A 668 -12.10 40.69 25.72
N THR A 669 -12.49 40.33 24.50
CA THR A 669 -13.69 40.84 23.84
C THR A 669 -14.66 39.67 23.66
N ILE A 670 -15.73 39.67 24.45
CA ILE A 670 -16.64 38.54 24.58
C ILE A 670 -18.02 39.03 24.17
N ASP A 671 -18.73 38.34 23.28
CA ASP A 671 -20.12 38.68 23.03
C ASP A 671 -20.97 38.34 24.26
N GLY A 672 -20.95 37.08 24.66
CA GLY A 672 -21.48 36.62 25.94
C GLY A 672 -23.00 36.81 26.08
N ALA A 673 -23.75 36.90 24.99
CA ALA A 673 -25.20 37.03 25.04
C ALA A 673 -25.87 35.76 25.62
N GLY A 674 -27.03 35.94 26.28
CA GLY A 674 -27.85 34.82 26.75
C GLY A 674 -27.30 34.10 27.98
N THR A 675 -27.51 32.78 28.05
CA THR A 675 -27.09 31.93 29.17
C THR A 675 -26.02 30.94 28.74
N PHE A 676 -24.90 30.89 29.46
CA PHE A 676 -23.89 29.86 29.27
C PHE A 676 -24.34 28.53 29.88
N THR A 677 -24.16 27.45 29.14
CA THR A 677 -24.28 26.08 29.64
C THR A 677 -23.00 25.34 29.28
N HIS A 678 -22.32 24.79 30.28
CA HIS A 678 -21.06 24.09 30.04
C HIS A 678 -21.30 22.83 29.18
N PRO A 679 -20.41 22.53 28.21
CA PRO A 679 -20.58 21.38 27.32
C PRO A 679 -20.52 20.03 28.04
N ASP A 680 -19.68 19.90 29.08
CA ASP A 680 -19.72 18.76 29.99
C ASP A 680 -20.95 18.83 30.90
N GLY A 681 -21.85 17.85 30.77
CA GLY A 681 -23.11 17.77 31.52
C GLY A 681 -22.93 17.61 33.04
N ALA A 682 -21.84 16.99 33.51
CA ALA A 682 -21.56 16.88 34.94
C ALA A 682 -21.17 18.24 35.54
N VAL A 683 -20.36 19.00 34.80
CA VAL A 683 -20.00 20.37 35.17
C VAL A 683 -21.21 21.29 35.04
N ALA A 684 -22.01 21.16 33.98
CA ALA A 684 -23.22 21.95 33.78
C ALA A 684 -24.24 21.78 34.93
N ALA A 685 -24.44 20.54 35.39
CA ALA A 685 -25.32 20.25 36.52
C ALA A 685 -24.86 20.92 37.82
N LEU A 686 -23.53 21.01 38.01
CA LEU A 686 -22.94 21.66 39.18
C LEU A 686 -23.02 23.18 39.11
N LEU A 687 -22.73 23.75 37.95
CA LEU A 687 -22.82 25.19 37.70
C LEU A 687 -24.27 25.70 37.82
N GLY A 688 -25.24 24.85 37.47
CA GLY A 688 -26.66 25.13 37.56
C GLY A 688 -27.18 25.97 36.39
N PRO A 689 -28.51 26.06 36.21
CA PRO A 689 -29.10 26.84 35.14
C PRO A 689 -28.95 28.35 35.37
N GLY A 690 -28.87 29.12 34.28
CA GLY A 690 -29.03 30.58 34.31
C GLY A 690 -27.75 31.39 34.56
N ILE A 691 -26.56 30.82 34.35
CA ILE A 691 -25.33 31.61 34.28
C ILE A 691 -25.41 32.51 33.05
N SER A 692 -25.34 33.83 33.23
CA SER A 692 -25.22 34.76 32.10
C SER A 692 -23.97 34.43 31.30
N GLY A 693 -24.08 34.43 29.96
CA GLY A 693 -22.91 34.36 29.09
C GLY A 693 -21.93 35.49 29.40
N GLY A 694 -20.65 35.32 29.06
CA GLY A 694 -19.61 36.30 29.37
C GLY A 694 -18.31 35.66 29.82
N LEU A 695 -17.67 36.20 30.86
CA LEU A 695 -16.43 35.66 31.43
C LEU A 695 -16.76 34.92 32.73
N ILE A 696 -16.52 33.62 32.75
CA ILE A 696 -16.91 32.73 33.85
C ILE A 696 -15.67 32.07 34.42
N VAL A 697 -15.44 32.24 35.71
CA VAL A 697 -14.34 31.58 36.43
C VAL A 697 -14.93 30.79 37.58
N ALA A 698 -14.86 29.46 37.51
CA ALA A 698 -15.53 28.58 38.46
C ALA A 698 -14.59 27.54 39.04
N GLY A 699 -14.74 27.21 40.31
CA GLY A 699 -13.95 26.19 40.97
C GLY A 699 -14.09 26.22 42.49
N GLY A 700 -13.10 25.62 43.16
CA GLY A 700 -12.94 25.72 44.60
C GLY A 700 -12.46 27.09 45.06
N LYS A 701 -12.19 27.20 46.37
CA LYS A 701 -11.70 28.43 47.00
C LYS A 701 -10.37 28.86 46.37
N GLY A 702 -10.27 30.13 46.00
CA GLY A 702 -9.11 30.69 45.28
C GLY A 702 -9.33 30.87 43.78
N SER A 703 -10.47 30.47 43.23
CA SER A 703 -10.80 30.76 41.83
C SER A 703 -11.06 32.27 41.60
N GLY A 704 -10.58 32.82 40.49
CA GLY A 704 -10.76 34.25 40.17
C GLY A 704 -9.73 34.81 39.18
N LEU A 705 -9.73 36.15 39.04
CA LEU A 705 -8.77 36.92 38.25
C LEU A 705 -7.67 37.46 39.15
N TYR A 706 -6.42 37.46 38.70
CA TYR A 706 -5.27 37.91 39.47
C TYR A 706 -4.28 38.72 38.65
N ASP A 707 -3.64 39.69 39.31
CA ASP A 707 -2.52 40.43 38.75
C ASP A 707 -1.18 39.66 38.89
N ALA A 708 -0.10 40.28 38.42
CA ALA A 708 1.24 39.70 38.45
C ALA A 708 1.80 39.47 39.86
N LEU A 709 1.21 40.08 40.88
CA LEU A 709 1.59 40.00 42.28
C LEU A 709 0.63 39.11 43.09
N ASP A 710 -0.22 38.33 42.41
CA ASP A 710 -1.22 37.44 43.01
C ASP A 710 -2.33 38.14 43.80
N ASN A 711 -2.57 39.43 43.54
CA ASN A 711 -3.70 40.14 44.11
C ASN A 711 -4.97 39.85 43.31
N PRO A 712 -6.11 39.55 43.97
CA PRO A 712 -7.36 39.33 43.28
C PRO A 712 -7.87 40.63 42.62
N LEU A 713 -8.18 40.55 41.34
CA LEU A 713 -8.81 41.63 40.59
C LEU A 713 -10.33 41.52 40.72
N THR A 714 -10.96 42.53 41.32
CA THR A 714 -12.41 42.58 41.56
C THR A 714 -13.15 43.56 40.64
N ALA A 715 -12.40 44.25 39.78
CA ALA A 715 -12.91 45.21 38.81
C ALA A 715 -12.21 45.01 37.45
N ASN A 716 -12.85 45.49 36.38
CA ASN A 716 -12.30 45.48 35.03
C ASN A 716 -11.16 46.52 34.92
N VAL A 717 -9.94 46.11 35.24
CA VAL A 717 -8.78 47.00 35.33
C VAL A 717 -7.54 46.28 34.82
N TYR A 718 -6.69 47.01 34.11
CA TYR A 718 -5.36 46.56 33.71
C TYR A 718 -4.62 45.87 34.88
N PRO A 719 -3.96 44.72 34.68
CA PRO A 719 -3.54 44.14 33.39
C PRO A 719 -4.51 43.14 32.75
N ILE A 720 -5.69 42.91 33.33
CA ILE A 720 -6.73 42.04 32.73
C ILE A 720 -7.96 42.88 32.44
N THR A 721 -8.24 43.13 31.16
CA THR A 721 -9.46 43.83 30.76
C THR A 721 -10.44 42.90 30.05
N TYR A 722 -11.73 43.19 30.19
CA TYR A 722 -12.79 42.46 29.49
C TYR A 722 -13.88 43.41 29.01
N ARG A 723 -14.45 43.14 27.84
CA ARG A 723 -15.57 43.90 27.27
C ARG A 723 -16.64 42.95 26.77
N PHE A 724 -17.88 43.17 27.19
CA PHE A 724 -19.05 42.44 26.71
C PHE A 724 -19.73 43.19 25.56
N THR A 725 -19.89 42.56 24.40
CA THR A 725 -20.55 43.17 23.23
C THR A 725 -22.02 42.77 23.07
N GLY A 726 -22.43 41.64 23.65
CA GLY A 726 -23.77 41.04 23.52
C GLY A 726 -24.60 41.05 24.81
N GLY A 727 -24.17 41.79 25.83
CA GLY A 727 -24.89 41.90 27.11
C GLY A 727 -24.55 40.82 28.15
N GLY A 728 -23.38 40.17 28.01
CA GLY A 728 -22.85 39.22 29.00
C GLY A 728 -22.37 39.84 30.32
N ALA A 729 -21.94 38.98 31.25
CA ALA A 729 -21.46 39.37 32.58
C ALA A 729 -20.19 38.62 33.00
N PHE A 730 -19.47 39.19 33.97
CA PHE A 730 -18.38 38.50 34.65
C PHE A 730 -18.93 37.74 35.87
N THR A 731 -18.74 36.41 35.89
CA THR A 731 -19.23 35.52 36.94
C THR A 731 -18.07 34.76 37.59
N VAL A 732 -18.00 34.77 38.92
CA VAL A 732 -17.02 33.98 39.68
C VAL A 732 -17.74 33.05 40.66
N ILE A 733 -17.39 31.76 40.62
CA ILE A 733 -17.89 30.72 41.52
C ILE A 733 -16.70 30.09 42.24
N THR A 734 -16.69 30.13 43.57
CA THR A 734 -15.54 29.72 44.40
C THR A 734 -15.88 28.62 45.42
N ASP A 735 -17.12 28.14 45.41
CA ASP A 735 -17.67 27.21 46.39
C ASP A 735 -18.06 25.85 45.77
N LEU A 736 -17.46 25.48 44.62
CA LEU A 736 -17.66 24.17 44.00
C LEU A 736 -17.02 23.06 44.86
N PRO A 737 -17.80 22.12 45.46
CA PRO A 737 -17.25 21.07 46.31
C PRO A 737 -16.37 20.10 45.52
N SER A 738 -15.24 19.68 46.10
CA SER A 738 -14.29 18.74 45.47
C SER A 738 -13.68 19.21 44.14
N HIS A 739 -13.89 20.47 43.76
CA HIS A 739 -13.28 21.09 42.59
C HIS A 739 -12.05 21.90 43.01
N SER A 740 -11.04 21.88 42.15
CA SER A 740 -9.83 22.69 42.25
C SER A 740 -10.07 24.10 41.70
N VAL A 741 -9.02 24.91 41.58
CA VAL A 741 -9.15 26.32 41.19
C VAL A 741 -9.29 26.50 39.67
N GLY A 742 -10.14 27.45 39.28
CA GLY A 742 -10.13 28.09 37.96
C GLY A 742 -9.45 29.45 38.07
N LEU A 743 -8.43 29.70 37.25
CA LEU A 743 -7.54 30.87 37.40
C LEU A 743 -7.33 31.62 36.09
N VAL A 744 -7.38 32.96 36.14
CA VAL A 744 -6.86 33.80 35.05
C VAL A 744 -5.85 34.78 35.65
N LYS A 745 -4.61 34.78 35.15
CA LYS A 745 -3.52 35.58 35.70
C LYS A 745 -2.70 36.25 34.60
N SER A 746 -2.46 37.55 34.74
CA SER A 746 -1.42 38.25 34.00
C SER A 746 -0.13 38.27 34.83
N ARG A 747 1.02 38.00 34.23
CA ARG A 747 2.37 38.03 34.82
C ARG A 747 3.15 39.18 34.18
N THR A 748 4.13 39.73 34.91
CA THR A 748 5.04 40.75 34.37
C THR A 748 5.84 40.15 33.20
N ALA A 749 6.04 40.91 32.11
CA ALA A 749 6.82 40.45 30.97
C ALA A 749 8.25 40.09 31.39
N ILE A 750 8.63 38.82 31.24
CA ILE A 750 9.99 38.33 31.47
C ILE A 750 10.69 38.22 30.12
N GLY A 751 11.76 38.98 29.93
CA GLY A 751 12.70 38.74 28.84
C GLY A 751 13.43 37.41 29.06
N VAL A 752 13.11 36.43 28.20
CA VAL A 752 13.86 35.24 27.73
C VAL A 752 14.96 34.60 28.61
N ASP A 753 14.83 33.28 28.84
CA ASP A 753 15.88 32.31 28.45
C ASP A 753 15.28 30.92 28.10
N GLU A 754 15.83 30.28 27.05
CA GLU A 754 15.22 29.29 26.16
C GLU A 754 15.22 27.82 26.66
N SER A 755 15.20 27.56 27.97
CA SER A 755 15.09 26.19 28.51
C SER A 755 13.68 25.81 28.98
N LEU A 756 12.66 26.40 28.35
CA LEU A 756 11.26 26.41 28.80
C LEU A 756 10.73 25.02 29.18
N MET A 757 11.09 23.94 28.49
CA MET A 757 10.64 22.57 28.86
C MET A 757 11.26 22.04 30.16
N GLY A 758 12.50 22.42 30.49
CA GLY A 758 13.14 22.11 31.77
C GLY A 758 12.58 22.96 32.91
N TYR A 759 12.26 24.22 32.61
CA TYR A 759 11.63 25.13 33.56
C TYR A 759 10.17 24.78 33.83
N ILE A 760 9.37 24.40 32.82
CA ILE A 760 7.99 23.92 32.93
C ILE A 760 7.92 22.67 33.81
N ASN A 761 8.83 21.71 33.63
CA ASN A 761 8.85 20.49 34.45
C ASN A 761 9.23 20.77 35.92
N PHE A 762 9.98 21.84 36.19
CA PHE A 762 10.36 22.28 37.54
C PHE A 762 9.29 23.19 38.19
N SER A 763 8.64 24.06 37.42
CA SER A 763 7.62 25.03 37.88
C SER A 763 6.23 24.41 38.03
N ILE A 764 5.85 23.41 37.22
CA ILE A 764 4.67 22.56 37.48
C ILE A 764 4.77 21.90 38.86
N ASN A 765 5.98 21.50 39.28
CA ASN A 765 6.20 20.76 40.51
C ASN A 765 6.39 21.61 41.77
N THR A 766 6.80 22.87 41.66
CA THR A 766 7.19 23.64 42.87
C THR A 766 6.30 24.87 43.08
N GLU A 767 5.94 25.59 42.01
CA GLU A 767 5.11 26.81 42.13
C GLU A 767 3.62 26.49 42.22
N THR A 768 3.13 25.54 41.42
CA THR A 768 1.71 25.14 41.44
C THR A 768 1.31 24.49 42.78
N ILE A 769 2.24 23.76 43.41
CA ILE A 769 2.06 23.15 44.73
C ILE A 769 2.00 24.23 45.85
N ALA A 770 2.78 25.30 45.73
CA ALA A 770 2.80 26.39 46.71
C ALA A 770 1.57 27.33 46.60
N GLN A 771 1.04 27.56 45.40
CA GLN A 771 -0.01 28.56 45.15
C GLN A 771 -1.45 28.03 45.33
N SER A 772 -1.68 26.71 45.30
CA SER A 772 -2.99 26.07 45.57
C SER A 772 -3.47 26.19 47.03
N ARG A 773 -2.60 26.63 47.96
CA ARG A 773 -2.90 26.68 49.41
C ARG A 773 -2.81 28.09 50.00
N ARG A 774 -3.85 28.92 49.83
CA ARG A 774 -4.11 30.02 50.78
C ARG A 774 -5.06 29.54 51.88
N GLY A 775 -4.57 29.55 53.12
CA GLY A 775 -5.21 28.95 54.30
C GLY A 775 -6.60 29.50 54.62
N ALA A 776 -7.40 28.69 55.32
CA ALA A 776 -8.80 28.95 55.65
C ALA A 776 -9.07 30.28 56.38
N THR A 777 -8.04 30.89 56.96
CA THR A 777 -8.13 32.14 57.72
C THR A 777 -8.08 33.40 56.84
N ASP A 778 -7.46 33.35 55.65
CA ASP A 778 -7.31 34.51 54.75
C ASP A 778 -8.48 34.71 53.75
N GLN A 779 -9.45 33.79 53.73
CA GLN A 779 -10.53 33.78 52.71
C GLN A 779 -11.95 33.85 53.30
N GLY A 780 -12.09 34.25 54.56
CA GLY A 780 -13.40 34.44 55.17
C GLY A 780 -14.08 35.72 54.64
N ASN A 781 -14.96 35.57 53.63
CA ASN A 781 -16.19 36.37 53.37
C ASN A 781 -16.54 36.65 51.89
N TYR A 782 -16.32 35.72 50.97
CA TYR A 782 -16.89 35.84 49.61
C TYR A 782 -17.80 34.67 49.28
N LYS A 783 -19.05 34.74 49.75
CA LYS A 783 -20.16 33.95 49.20
C LYS A 783 -20.76 34.73 48.02
N ARG A 784 -20.99 34.04 46.88
CA ARG A 784 -21.67 34.49 45.63
C ARG A 784 -21.93 36.00 45.55
N LYS A 785 -21.06 36.74 44.86
CA LYS A 785 -21.37 38.09 44.38
C LYS A 785 -21.80 38.01 42.92
N ILE A 786 -23.10 38.14 42.69
CA ILE A 786 -23.63 38.60 41.40
C ILE A 786 -23.35 40.11 41.41
N ALA A 787 -22.36 40.57 40.63
CA ALA A 787 -22.05 41.98 40.53
C ALA A 787 -22.90 42.62 39.41
N GLY A 788 -23.85 43.46 39.82
CA GLY A 788 -24.34 44.62 39.06
C GLY A 788 -24.96 44.37 37.68
N GLN A 789 -26.29 44.27 37.65
CA GLN A 789 -27.08 44.64 36.46
C GLN A 789 -26.88 46.14 36.20
N CYS A 790 -26.34 46.52 35.04
CA CYS A 790 -26.55 47.87 34.53
C CYS A 790 -27.80 47.83 33.64
N SER A 791 -28.81 48.60 34.05
CA SER A 791 -29.96 49.02 33.25
C SER A 791 -29.54 49.94 32.11
#